data_AF-E3H8K0-F1
#
_entry.id   AF-E3H8K0-F1
#
_cell.length_a   1.000
_cell.length_b   1.000
_cell.length_c   1.000
_cell.angle_alpha   90.00
_cell.angle_beta   90.00
_cell.angle_gamma   90.00
#
_symmetry.space_group_name_H-M   'P 1'
#
loop_
_entity.id
_entity.type
_entity.pdbx_description
1 polymer ?
#
loop_
_entity_poly.entity_id
_entity_poly.type
_entity_poly.pdbx_seq_one_letter_code
_entity_poly.pdbx_strand_id
1 'polypeptide(L)'
;MMKEIRMDLGDRSYPILLDKGIIGELKNYVTKYEKIILVSNTKVGALYSEKVLDILENTGKNISYFEISDGEEHKSIESAFGIYDFMVENDFDRSSLIISLGGGVITDLGGYVAATYMRGIDFIQIPTSLLSQVDASIGGKVAVNHPKAKNLIGAFYQPKLVLIDVDFLKTLPEKEFKAGMGEIIKHSFLKDDDYYDYLVENAQAVKDLQPEEIIEVIKRSCVIKKNIVEEDEKEKGIRAIVNLGHTYAHALETATEYKGYSHGEAVAKGIIYEILLSQKLGYVEKEFLDRGKIIFDKYEIDCEPVKIEIERLIALMKKDKKNTGGKIKFVLPTGKGTVSVEDVSEDIIREINQEIDNRVIKGVVDIGTNSCRLFISEVEKNENKYSIKRKFRKYLEITKLGEDVNKNGYLLDSAINRTVDVLKNYSEKMASYGVAEKLVCATSATRDSSNREDFIRKVKNESGLEIKCITGDEEASLSFKGASDDIEGELLLIDIGGGSTEFINGSKNDINFMKSFDIGAVRVTEKFFVNDNHCEENIKLAEQWVKSQIKEAKDLSKRDFILVGVAGTVTTNVTVYEKMVDYDPEKVHMYNLTMANVEENIKLYLSKNIEERKKIKGLPPKRAEVIIAGTFILKWIMETLERDEILVSENDILEGMMES
;
A
#
# COMPACT_ATOMS: atom_id res chain seq x y z
N MET A 1 -13.42 -36.30 -6.26
CA MET A 1 -13.74 -37.14 -5.08
C MET A 1 -13.31 -36.32 -3.90
N MET A 2 -14.26 -36.00 -3.00
CA MET A 2 -14.02 -35.10 -1.88
C MET A 2 -12.82 -35.59 -1.06
N LYS A 3 -11.82 -34.72 -0.88
CA LYS A 3 -10.66 -35.03 -0.03
C LYS A 3 -11.02 -34.62 1.41
N GLU A 4 -10.85 -35.55 2.34
CA GLU A 4 -11.01 -35.28 3.77
C GLU A 4 -9.64 -35.38 4.45
N ILE A 5 -9.25 -34.32 5.16
CA ILE A 5 -8.09 -34.30 6.04
C ILE A 5 -8.62 -34.20 7.47
N ARG A 6 -8.37 -35.21 8.30
CA ARG A 6 -8.76 -35.19 9.70
C ARG A 6 -7.69 -34.49 10.53
N MET A 7 -8.04 -33.52 11.38
CA MET A 7 -7.14 -32.96 12.40
C MET A 7 -7.32 -33.76 13.70
N ASP A 8 -6.28 -34.40 14.20
CA ASP A 8 -6.30 -35.32 15.34
C ASP A 8 -5.78 -34.64 16.63
N LEU A 9 -6.70 -34.03 17.37
CA LEU A 9 -6.42 -33.27 18.61
C LEU A 9 -7.20 -33.83 19.83
N GLY A 10 -7.43 -35.15 19.84
CA GLY A 10 -8.26 -35.83 20.83
C GLY A 10 -9.73 -35.43 20.71
N ASP A 11 -10.38 -35.04 21.81
CA ASP A 11 -11.79 -34.62 21.83
C ASP A 11 -12.09 -33.36 20.99
N ARG A 12 -11.03 -32.66 20.55
CA ARG A 12 -11.12 -31.44 19.74
C ARG A 12 -10.82 -31.69 18.26
N SER A 13 -10.78 -32.95 17.85
CA SER A 13 -10.55 -33.34 16.46
C SER A 13 -11.69 -32.85 15.56
N TYR A 14 -11.36 -32.46 14.32
CA TYR A 14 -12.32 -31.95 13.34
C TYR A 14 -11.91 -32.30 11.91
N PRO A 15 -12.86 -32.44 10.98
CA PRO A 15 -12.56 -32.64 9.57
C PRO A 15 -12.24 -31.32 8.86
N ILE A 16 -11.33 -31.40 7.90
CA ILE A 16 -11.08 -30.40 6.87
C ILE A 16 -11.53 -31.03 5.55
N LEU A 17 -12.63 -30.52 4.99
CA LEU A 17 -13.16 -30.96 3.70
C LEU A 17 -12.59 -30.07 2.60
N LEU A 18 -12.11 -30.68 1.53
CA LEU A 18 -11.47 -30.00 0.42
C LEU A 18 -11.87 -30.64 -0.91
N ASP A 19 -12.55 -29.89 -1.76
CA ASP A 19 -12.77 -30.21 -3.17
C ASP A 19 -13.33 -28.96 -3.88
N LYS A 20 -13.71 -29.12 -5.14
CA LYS A 20 -14.45 -28.12 -5.92
C LYS A 20 -15.95 -28.27 -5.74
N GLY A 21 -16.65 -27.16 -5.47
CA GLY A 21 -18.11 -27.11 -5.44
C GLY A 21 -18.74 -27.83 -4.24
N ILE A 22 -18.02 -27.94 -3.12
CA ILE A 22 -18.44 -28.71 -1.94
C ILE A 22 -19.20 -27.92 -0.88
N ILE A 23 -19.50 -26.64 -1.11
CA ILE A 23 -20.25 -25.83 -0.14
C ILE A 23 -21.59 -26.47 0.29
N GLY A 24 -22.21 -27.28 -0.58
CA GLY A 24 -23.43 -28.03 -0.29
C GLY A 24 -23.29 -29.08 0.83
N GLU A 25 -22.08 -29.50 1.18
CA GLU A 25 -21.82 -30.43 2.29
C GLU A 25 -22.08 -29.77 3.66
N LEU A 26 -22.09 -28.43 3.74
CA LEU A 26 -22.35 -27.68 4.96
C LEU A 26 -23.65 -28.14 5.67
N LYS A 27 -24.69 -28.46 4.90
CA LYS A 27 -25.99 -28.93 5.42
C LYS A 27 -25.86 -30.15 6.35
N ASN A 28 -24.88 -31.01 6.13
CA ASN A 28 -24.67 -32.23 6.89
C ASN A 28 -24.07 -31.95 8.28
N TYR A 29 -23.38 -30.82 8.44
CA TYR A 29 -22.67 -30.44 9.67
C TYR A 29 -23.46 -29.49 10.57
N VAL A 30 -24.57 -28.95 10.07
CA VAL A 30 -25.39 -27.97 10.82
C VAL A 30 -26.63 -28.56 11.48
N THR A 31 -26.95 -29.83 11.23
CA THR A 31 -28.22 -30.48 11.61
C THR A 31 -28.53 -30.46 13.11
N LYS A 32 -27.51 -30.48 13.97
CA LYS A 32 -27.65 -30.51 15.44
C LYS A 32 -27.88 -29.13 16.08
N TYR A 33 -27.79 -28.04 15.32
CA TYR A 33 -27.92 -26.68 15.82
C TYR A 33 -29.29 -26.11 15.48
N GLU A 34 -29.88 -25.33 16.38
CA GLU A 34 -31.16 -24.65 16.15
C GLU A 34 -30.98 -23.21 15.68
N LYS A 35 -29.99 -22.50 16.25
CA LYS A 35 -29.63 -21.12 15.89
C LYS A 35 -28.23 -21.05 15.28
N ILE A 36 -28.14 -20.44 14.11
CA ILE A 36 -26.92 -20.33 13.33
C ILE A 36 -26.76 -18.89 12.89
N ILE A 37 -25.56 -18.34 13.07
CA ILE A 37 -25.19 -17.02 12.54
C ILE A 37 -24.10 -17.20 11.49
N LEU A 38 -24.35 -16.69 10.29
CA LEU A 38 -23.37 -16.55 9.23
C LEU A 38 -22.71 -15.17 9.36
N VAL A 39 -21.39 -15.15 9.55
CA VAL A 39 -20.58 -13.93 9.65
C VAL A 39 -19.70 -13.81 8.41
N SER A 40 -19.75 -12.64 7.75
CA SER A 40 -18.94 -12.30 6.57
C SER A 40 -18.56 -10.83 6.57
N ASN A 41 -17.77 -10.40 5.59
CA ASN A 41 -17.58 -8.99 5.28
C ASN A 41 -18.37 -8.55 4.04
N THR A 42 -18.50 -7.24 3.83
CA THR A 42 -19.25 -6.64 2.71
C THR A 42 -18.83 -7.17 1.34
N LYS A 43 -17.55 -7.46 1.12
CA LYS A 43 -17.03 -7.89 -0.19
C LYS A 43 -17.33 -9.37 -0.47
N VAL A 44 -17.01 -10.25 0.48
CA VAL A 44 -17.27 -11.69 0.38
C VAL A 44 -18.77 -11.97 0.50
N GLY A 45 -19.45 -11.24 1.36
CA GLY A 45 -20.90 -11.29 1.57
C GLY A 45 -21.65 -11.07 0.26
N ALA A 46 -21.37 -9.97 -0.43
CA ALA A 46 -21.99 -9.67 -1.72
C ALA A 46 -21.78 -10.75 -2.80
N LEU A 47 -20.73 -11.58 -2.70
CA LEU A 47 -20.43 -12.64 -3.67
C LEU A 47 -21.08 -13.98 -3.31
N TYR A 48 -21.16 -14.31 -2.01
CA TYR A 48 -21.34 -15.70 -1.57
C TYR A 48 -22.36 -15.90 -0.46
N SER A 49 -22.81 -14.86 0.24
CA SER A 49 -23.71 -15.05 1.39
C SER A 49 -25.03 -15.68 0.97
N GLU A 50 -25.66 -15.20 -0.11
CA GLU A 50 -26.93 -15.73 -0.64
C GLU A 50 -26.84 -17.23 -0.93
N LYS A 51 -25.79 -17.66 -1.65
CA LYS A 51 -25.53 -19.08 -1.95
C LYS A 51 -25.42 -19.93 -0.68
N VAL A 52 -24.77 -19.42 0.37
CA VAL A 52 -24.61 -20.15 1.64
C VAL A 52 -25.91 -20.15 2.43
N LEU A 53 -26.64 -19.03 2.46
CA LEU A 53 -27.94 -18.91 3.12
C LEU A 53 -28.95 -19.86 2.50
N ASP A 54 -29.04 -19.96 1.17
CA ASP A 54 -29.92 -20.92 0.48
C ASP A 54 -29.69 -22.37 0.93
N ILE A 55 -28.42 -22.76 1.11
CA ILE A 55 -28.06 -24.11 1.58
C ILE A 55 -28.54 -24.32 3.02
N LEU A 56 -28.43 -23.28 3.86
CA LEU A 56 -28.80 -23.33 5.27
C LEU A 56 -30.33 -23.24 5.48
N GLU A 57 -31.05 -22.42 4.73
CA GLU A 57 -32.51 -22.27 4.84
C GLU A 57 -33.23 -23.59 4.55
N ASN A 58 -32.71 -24.38 3.61
CA ASN A 58 -33.21 -25.72 3.29
C ASN A 58 -33.08 -26.74 4.45
N THR A 59 -32.40 -26.39 5.54
CA THR A 59 -32.28 -27.24 6.74
C THR A 59 -33.38 -26.97 7.78
N GLY A 60 -34.21 -25.94 7.59
CA GLY A 60 -35.28 -25.56 8.52
C GLY A 60 -34.80 -24.96 9.85
N LYS A 61 -33.53 -24.54 9.93
CA LYS A 61 -32.93 -23.93 11.12
C LYS A 61 -33.15 -22.41 11.15
N ASN A 62 -32.99 -21.79 12.33
CA ASN A 62 -33.03 -20.34 12.45
C ASN A 62 -31.67 -19.75 12.06
N ILE A 63 -31.61 -19.13 10.89
CA ILE A 63 -30.40 -18.57 10.29
C ILE A 63 -30.43 -17.04 10.40
N SER A 64 -29.35 -16.46 10.91
CA SER A 64 -29.10 -15.02 10.88
C SER A 64 -27.85 -14.70 10.08
N TYR A 65 -27.81 -13.55 9.43
CA TYR A 65 -26.64 -13.04 8.72
C TYR A 65 -26.12 -11.77 9.41
N PHE A 66 -24.82 -11.71 9.65
CA PHE A 66 -24.15 -10.53 10.19
C PHE A 66 -22.96 -10.16 9.31
N GLU A 67 -22.92 -8.89 8.92
CA GLU A 67 -21.92 -8.36 8.00
C GLU A 67 -21.10 -7.26 8.66
N ILE A 68 -19.78 -7.32 8.46
CA ILE A 68 -18.86 -6.23 8.82
C ILE A 68 -18.24 -5.62 7.56
N SER A 69 -17.66 -4.42 7.68
CA SER A 69 -16.86 -3.84 6.60
C SER A 69 -15.61 -4.69 6.29
N ASP A 70 -15.20 -4.74 5.02
CA ASP A 70 -13.99 -5.42 4.56
C ASP A 70 -12.71 -4.66 4.95
N GLY A 71 -11.66 -5.37 5.40
CA GLY A 71 -10.38 -4.78 5.81
C GLY A 71 -9.81 -5.35 7.11
N GLU A 72 -8.48 -5.30 7.27
CA GLU A 72 -7.76 -5.77 8.46
C GLU A 72 -8.04 -4.89 9.69
N GLU A 73 -8.38 -3.62 9.48
CA GLU A 73 -8.81 -2.66 10.52
C GLU A 73 -10.11 -3.10 11.22
N HIS A 74 -10.94 -3.90 10.54
CA HIS A 74 -12.18 -4.46 11.10
C HIS A 74 -11.95 -5.78 11.83
N LYS A 75 -10.72 -6.29 11.85
CA LYS A 75 -10.32 -7.38 12.76
C LYS A 75 -10.10 -6.81 14.17
N SER A 76 -11.16 -6.29 14.78
CA SER A 76 -11.10 -5.44 15.96
C SER A 76 -12.00 -5.93 17.08
N ILE A 77 -11.79 -5.43 18.31
CA ILE A 77 -12.69 -5.75 19.43
C ILE A 77 -14.06 -5.12 19.22
N GLU A 78 -14.12 -3.97 18.56
CA GLU A 78 -15.35 -3.25 18.23
C GLU A 78 -16.24 -4.09 17.30
N SER A 79 -15.65 -4.70 16.28
CA SER A 79 -16.37 -5.62 15.39
C SER A 79 -16.83 -6.88 16.14
N ALA A 80 -16.01 -7.40 17.08
CA ALA A 80 -16.44 -8.51 17.93
C ALA A 80 -17.64 -8.14 18.82
N PHE A 81 -17.65 -6.92 19.39
CA PHE A 81 -18.78 -6.41 20.17
C PHE A 81 -20.05 -6.29 19.34
N GLY A 82 -19.97 -5.78 18.11
CA GLY A 82 -21.14 -5.74 17.22
C GLY A 82 -21.76 -7.12 16.99
N ILE A 83 -20.93 -8.16 16.84
CA ILE A 83 -21.40 -9.54 16.72
C ILE A 83 -22.03 -10.02 18.04
N TYR A 84 -21.40 -9.74 19.20
CA TYR A 84 -21.96 -10.11 20.49
C TYR A 84 -23.33 -9.47 20.76
N ASP A 85 -23.47 -8.17 20.49
CA ASP A 85 -24.71 -7.41 20.70
C ASP A 85 -25.82 -8.02 19.86
N PHE A 86 -25.56 -8.26 18.57
CA PHE A 86 -26.51 -8.93 17.68
C PHE A 86 -26.91 -10.31 18.20
N MET A 87 -25.94 -11.12 18.64
CA MET A 87 -26.20 -12.45 19.17
C MET A 87 -27.05 -12.42 20.45
N VAL A 88 -26.81 -11.47 21.36
CA VAL A 88 -27.61 -11.29 22.58
C VAL A 88 -29.03 -10.83 22.24
N GLU A 89 -29.17 -9.86 21.34
CA GLU A 89 -30.47 -9.31 20.90
C GLU A 89 -31.34 -10.35 20.20
N ASN A 90 -30.73 -11.36 19.57
CA ASN A 90 -31.42 -12.45 18.87
C ASN A 90 -31.45 -13.76 19.68
N ASP A 91 -31.21 -13.70 20.99
CA ASP A 91 -31.29 -14.80 21.95
C ASP A 91 -30.42 -16.03 21.55
N PHE A 92 -29.22 -15.81 21.02
CA PHE A 92 -28.25 -16.90 20.80
C PHE A 92 -27.81 -17.49 22.15
N ASP A 93 -27.55 -18.79 22.17
CA ASP A 93 -27.23 -19.54 23.39
C ASP A 93 -26.00 -20.45 23.23
N ARG A 94 -25.68 -21.23 24.26
CA ARG A 94 -24.51 -22.13 24.27
C ARG A 94 -24.57 -23.25 23.25
N SER A 95 -25.75 -23.54 22.70
CA SER A 95 -25.97 -24.57 21.69
C SER A 95 -25.99 -23.99 20.27
N SER A 96 -25.74 -22.69 20.12
CA SER A 96 -25.74 -22.02 18.82
C SER A 96 -24.41 -22.23 18.07
N LEU A 97 -24.43 -21.93 16.77
CA LEU A 97 -23.29 -22.08 15.87
C LEU A 97 -22.92 -20.76 15.18
N ILE A 98 -21.62 -20.44 15.13
CA ILE A 98 -21.07 -19.40 14.25
C ILE A 98 -20.50 -20.05 12.99
N ILE A 99 -20.85 -19.54 11.81
CA ILE A 99 -20.23 -19.90 10.53
C ILE A 99 -19.45 -18.68 10.04
N SER A 100 -18.13 -18.81 9.88
CA SER A 100 -17.25 -17.73 9.41
C SER A 100 -16.95 -17.91 7.92
N LEU A 101 -17.56 -17.09 7.07
CA LEU A 101 -17.38 -17.10 5.61
C LEU A 101 -16.48 -15.94 5.19
N GLY A 102 -15.21 -16.22 4.85
CA GLY A 102 -14.30 -15.17 4.44
C GLY A 102 -12.82 -15.53 4.48
N GLY A 103 -11.97 -14.50 4.31
CA GLY A 103 -10.52 -14.61 4.44
C GLY A 103 -10.05 -14.73 5.90
N GLY A 104 -8.76 -14.48 6.13
CA GLY A 104 -8.12 -14.56 7.46
C GLY A 104 -8.77 -13.67 8.53
N VAL A 105 -9.23 -12.47 8.15
CA VAL A 105 -9.92 -11.54 9.06
C VAL A 105 -11.20 -12.16 9.64
N ILE A 106 -12.09 -12.65 8.77
CA ILE A 106 -13.38 -13.21 9.19
C ILE A 106 -13.19 -14.53 9.94
N THR A 107 -12.29 -15.39 9.46
CA THR A 107 -12.04 -16.69 10.11
C THR A 107 -11.46 -16.56 11.52
N ASP A 108 -10.59 -15.57 11.76
CA ASP A 108 -10.05 -15.28 13.09
C ASP A 108 -11.07 -14.55 13.97
N LEU A 109 -11.77 -13.55 13.45
CA LEU A 109 -12.76 -12.78 14.22
C LEU A 109 -13.93 -13.67 14.67
N GLY A 110 -14.52 -14.42 13.73
CA GLY A 110 -15.63 -15.31 14.04
C GLY A 110 -15.23 -16.44 14.99
N GLY A 111 -14.00 -16.97 14.84
CA GLY A 111 -13.44 -17.92 15.79
C GLY A 111 -13.17 -17.32 17.18
N TYR A 112 -12.72 -16.07 17.26
CA TYR A 112 -12.51 -15.37 18.53
C TYR A 112 -13.83 -15.13 19.25
N VAL A 113 -14.85 -14.66 18.53
CA VAL A 113 -16.21 -14.51 19.05
C VAL A 113 -16.75 -15.85 19.55
N ALA A 114 -16.56 -16.92 18.79
CA ALA A 114 -16.98 -18.27 19.20
C ALA A 114 -16.28 -18.74 20.48
N ALA A 115 -14.99 -18.41 20.64
CA ALA A 115 -14.20 -18.81 21.80
C ALA A 115 -14.64 -18.13 23.10
N THR A 116 -15.15 -16.91 23.02
CA THR A 116 -15.44 -16.05 24.19
C THR A 116 -16.94 -15.94 24.48
N TYR A 117 -17.81 -16.01 23.46
CA TYR A 117 -19.25 -15.91 23.64
C TYR A 117 -19.76 -17.06 24.51
N MET A 118 -20.45 -16.73 25.61
CA MET A 118 -20.87 -17.67 26.65
C MET A 118 -19.78 -18.62 27.16
N ARG A 119 -18.50 -18.22 27.07
CA ARG A 119 -17.28 -19.01 27.39
C ARG A 119 -17.01 -20.18 26.42
N GLY A 120 -17.48 -20.08 25.18
CA GLY A 120 -17.23 -21.05 24.13
C GLY A 120 -18.53 -21.61 23.55
N ILE A 121 -18.72 -21.42 22.25
CA ILE A 121 -19.73 -22.10 21.44
C ILE A 121 -19.08 -22.74 20.20
N ASP A 122 -19.79 -23.62 19.50
CA ASP A 122 -19.25 -24.25 18.31
C ASP A 122 -19.11 -23.24 17.15
N PHE A 123 -18.14 -23.46 16.27
CA PHE A 123 -18.01 -22.69 15.03
C PHE A 123 -17.49 -23.53 13.87
N ILE A 124 -17.80 -23.09 12.65
CA ILE A 124 -17.35 -23.65 11.37
C ILE A 124 -16.62 -22.56 10.58
N GLN A 125 -15.53 -22.92 9.90
CA GLN A 125 -14.81 -22.03 9.01
C GLN A 125 -15.03 -22.40 7.55
N ILE A 126 -15.33 -21.38 6.73
CA ILE A 126 -15.46 -21.47 5.28
C ILE A 126 -14.46 -20.47 4.67
N PRO A 127 -13.17 -20.83 4.59
CA PRO A 127 -12.12 -19.95 4.11
C PRO A 127 -12.25 -19.65 2.59
N THR A 128 -12.30 -18.37 2.24
CA THR A 128 -12.48 -17.91 0.84
C THR A 128 -11.22 -17.32 0.20
N SER A 129 -10.13 -17.13 0.94
CA SER A 129 -8.83 -16.73 0.38
C SER A 129 -7.84 -17.89 0.44
N LEU A 130 -6.90 -17.95 -0.51
CA LEU A 130 -5.90 -19.02 -0.53
C LEU A 130 -5.10 -19.07 0.78
N LEU A 131 -4.73 -17.91 1.32
CA LEU A 131 -4.05 -17.80 2.61
C LEU A 131 -4.86 -18.41 3.76
N SER A 132 -6.17 -18.15 3.84
CA SER A 132 -6.98 -18.74 4.92
C SER A 132 -7.23 -20.22 4.71
N GLN A 133 -7.25 -20.72 3.48
CA GLN A 133 -7.44 -22.14 3.17
C GLN A 133 -6.23 -23.00 3.60
N VAL A 134 -5.01 -22.48 3.47
CA VAL A 134 -3.78 -23.24 3.78
C VAL A 134 -3.18 -22.92 5.14
N ASP A 135 -3.50 -21.75 5.69
CA ASP A 135 -2.91 -21.26 6.93
C ASP A 135 -3.98 -20.87 7.96
N ALA A 136 -4.62 -19.70 7.84
CA ALA A 136 -5.40 -19.12 8.97
C ALA A 136 -6.51 -20.03 9.53
N SER A 137 -7.19 -20.81 8.69
CA SER A 137 -8.26 -21.72 9.15
C SER A 137 -7.78 -23.00 9.87
N ILE A 138 -6.46 -23.19 9.98
CA ILE A 138 -5.87 -24.42 10.50
C ILE A 138 -5.01 -24.11 11.73
N GLY A 139 -5.28 -24.82 12.83
CA GLY A 139 -4.49 -24.75 14.05
C GLY A 139 -5.04 -23.86 15.16
N GLY A 140 -6.28 -23.39 15.02
CA GLY A 140 -7.10 -22.84 16.10
C GLY A 140 -6.64 -21.52 16.69
N LYS A 141 -5.67 -20.82 16.10
CA LYS A 141 -5.30 -19.47 16.53
C LYS A 141 -6.38 -18.52 16.03
N VAL A 142 -7.13 -17.92 16.95
CA VAL A 142 -8.19 -16.96 16.64
C VAL A 142 -7.94 -15.67 17.42
N ALA A 143 -8.05 -14.52 16.79
CA ALA A 143 -7.61 -13.27 17.40
C ALA A 143 -8.28 -12.03 16.80
N VAL A 144 -8.22 -10.95 17.58
CA VAL A 144 -8.46 -9.57 17.13
C VAL A 144 -7.19 -8.73 17.31
N ASN A 145 -7.10 -7.68 16.51
CA ASN A 145 -6.01 -6.72 16.56
C ASN A 145 -6.23 -5.72 17.69
N HIS A 146 -5.12 -5.31 18.31
CA HIS A 146 -5.07 -4.11 19.13
C HIS A 146 -4.52 -2.98 18.25
N PRO A 147 -4.88 -1.70 18.46
CA PRO A 147 -4.34 -0.57 17.67
C PRO A 147 -2.81 -0.46 17.60
N LYS A 148 -2.10 -1.19 18.46
CA LYS A 148 -0.62 -1.22 18.54
C LYS A 148 0.01 -2.53 18.06
N ALA A 149 -0.77 -3.58 17.80
CA ALA A 149 -0.24 -4.89 17.43
C ALA A 149 -1.30 -5.81 16.82
N LYS A 150 -0.95 -6.48 15.72
CA LYS A 150 -1.79 -7.53 15.12
C LYS A 150 -1.84 -8.79 15.99
N ASN A 151 -2.99 -9.46 15.99
CA ASN A 151 -3.22 -10.75 16.65
C ASN A 151 -2.76 -10.81 18.12
N LEU A 152 -2.82 -9.67 18.82
CA LEU A 152 -2.32 -9.57 20.21
C LEU A 152 -3.30 -10.19 21.20
N ILE A 153 -4.61 -10.07 20.94
CA ILE A 153 -5.69 -10.50 21.83
C ILE A 153 -6.40 -11.65 21.14
N GLY A 154 -6.40 -12.85 21.74
CA GLY A 154 -6.94 -14.03 21.08
C GLY A 154 -7.03 -15.26 21.97
N ALA A 155 -7.38 -16.39 21.37
CA ALA A 155 -7.49 -17.69 22.01
C ALA A 155 -6.99 -18.81 21.09
N PHE A 156 -6.70 -19.98 21.68
CA PHE A 156 -6.57 -21.23 20.93
C PHE A 156 -7.91 -21.96 20.99
N TYR A 157 -8.66 -21.95 19.89
CA TYR A 157 -10.03 -22.47 19.80
C TYR A 157 -10.25 -23.19 18.46
N GLN A 158 -10.54 -24.49 18.51
CA GLN A 158 -10.62 -25.35 17.32
C GLN A 158 -12.03 -25.34 16.73
N PRO A 159 -12.18 -25.24 15.39
CA PRO A 159 -13.47 -25.33 14.73
C PRO A 159 -14.04 -26.75 14.80
N LYS A 160 -15.33 -26.90 14.49
CA LYS A 160 -15.98 -28.20 14.28
C LYS A 160 -15.87 -28.71 12.84
N LEU A 161 -15.58 -27.81 11.90
CA LEU A 161 -15.36 -28.11 10.49
C LEU A 161 -14.57 -26.96 9.86
N VAL A 162 -13.66 -27.30 8.96
CA VAL A 162 -13.13 -26.37 7.95
C VAL A 162 -13.57 -26.87 6.58
N LEU A 163 -14.32 -26.06 5.83
CA LEU A 163 -14.83 -26.41 4.51
C LEU A 163 -14.15 -25.54 3.45
N ILE A 164 -13.23 -26.13 2.69
CA ILE A 164 -12.45 -25.47 1.65
C ILE A 164 -13.04 -25.80 0.28
N ASP A 165 -13.78 -24.85 -0.28
CA ASP A 165 -14.25 -24.91 -1.67
C ASP A 165 -13.32 -24.05 -2.56
N VAL A 166 -12.62 -24.70 -3.48
CA VAL A 166 -11.66 -24.00 -4.36
C VAL A 166 -12.34 -23.08 -5.39
N ASP A 167 -13.66 -23.18 -5.59
CA ASP A 167 -14.39 -22.26 -6.45
C ASP A 167 -14.39 -20.81 -5.92
N PHE A 168 -14.16 -20.60 -4.62
CA PHE A 168 -14.02 -19.25 -4.05
C PHE A 168 -12.78 -18.51 -4.57
N LEU A 169 -11.75 -19.24 -5.02
CA LEU A 169 -10.53 -18.62 -5.54
C LEU A 169 -10.74 -17.92 -6.89
N LYS A 170 -11.82 -18.24 -7.61
CA LYS A 170 -12.11 -17.67 -8.94
C LYS A 170 -12.38 -16.17 -8.93
N THR A 171 -12.86 -15.63 -7.80
CA THR A 171 -13.07 -14.17 -7.66
C THR A 171 -12.02 -13.54 -6.73
N LEU A 172 -11.02 -14.31 -6.29
CA LEU A 172 -9.98 -13.81 -5.42
C LEU A 172 -9.05 -12.90 -6.23
N PRO A 173 -8.78 -11.67 -5.78
CA PRO A 173 -7.83 -10.80 -6.45
C PRO A 173 -6.45 -11.46 -6.54
N GLU A 174 -5.74 -11.25 -7.65
CA GLU A 174 -4.42 -11.84 -7.89
C GLU A 174 -3.42 -11.55 -6.76
N LYS A 175 -3.47 -10.34 -6.19
CA LYS A 175 -2.64 -9.95 -5.03
C LYS A 175 -2.87 -10.86 -3.80
N GLU A 176 -4.12 -11.23 -3.54
CA GLU A 176 -4.48 -12.11 -2.43
C GLU A 176 -4.14 -13.58 -2.72
N PHE A 177 -4.21 -13.99 -3.99
CA PHE A 177 -3.69 -15.29 -4.43
C PHE A 177 -2.18 -15.39 -4.21
N LYS A 178 -1.42 -14.39 -4.65
CA LYS A 178 0.04 -14.29 -4.42
C LYS A 178 0.39 -14.30 -2.93
N ALA A 179 -0.41 -13.62 -2.10
CA ALA A 179 -0.25 -13.67 -0.65
C ALA A 179 -0.42 -15.09 -0.06
N GLY A 180 -1.41 -15.87 -0.51
CA GLY A 180 -1.56 -17.26 -0.10
C GLY A 180 -0.45 -18.18 -0.63
N MET A 181 0.02 -17.93 -1.86
CA MET A 181 1.13 -18.68 -2.45
C MET A 181 2.45 -18.51 -1.70
N GLY A 182 2.70 -17.35 -1.07
CA GLY A 182 3.85 -17.15 -0.19
C GLY A 182 3.93 -18.20 0.94
N GLU A 183 2.80 -18.50 1.58
CA GLU A 183 2.74 -19.54 2.62
C GLU A 183 2.81 -20.96 2.08
N ILE A 184 2.22 -21.22 0.92
CA ILE A 184 2.33 -22.52 0.23
C ILE A 184 3.79 -22.83 -0.11
N ILE A 185 4.49 -21.85 -0.67
CA ILE A 185 5.90 -21.98 -1.03
C ILE A 185 6.74 -22.15 0.24
N LYS A 186 6.45 -21.40 1.32
CA LYS A 186 7.07 -21.63 2.63
C LYS A 186 6.95 -23.09 3.08
N HIS A 187 5.77 -23.70 2.99
CA HIS A 187 5.57 -25.09 3.36
C HIS A 187 6.46 -26.06 2.55
N SER A 188 6.78 -25.75 1.29
CA SER A 188 7.71 -26.55 0.49
C SER A 188 9.15 -26.55 1.01
N PHE A 189 9.56 -25.51 1.75
CA PHE A 189 10.88 -25.46 2.42
C PHE A 189 10.90 -26.15 3.78
N LEU A 190 9.74 -26.47 4.36
CA LEU A 190 9.62 -27.17 5.64
C LEU A 190 9.61 -28.69 5.50
N LYS A 191 9.54 -29.21 4.27
CA LYS A 191 9.44 -30.64 3.98
C LYS A 191 10.35 -31.02 2.80
N ASP A 192 10.31 -32.30 2.41
CA ASP A 192 11.02 -32.90 1.29
C ASP A 192 10.87 -32.16 -0.05
N ASP A 193 11.83 -32.44 -0.95
CA ASP A 193 11.97 -31.81 -2.26
C ASP A 193 10.76 -32.05 -3.18
N ASP A 194 10.03 -33.15 -2.99
CA ASP A 194 8.88 -33.55 -3.81
C ASP A 194 7.77 -32.50 -3.89
N TYR A 195 7.54 -31.72 -2.83
CA TYR A 195 6.51 -30.68 -2.87
C TYR A 195 6.97 -29.43 -3.61
N TYR A 196 8.25 -29.06 -3.47
CA TYR A 196 8.84 -27.98 -4.25
C TYR A 196 8.77 -28.30 -5.75
N ASP A 197 9.20 -29.51 -6.14
CA ASP A 197 9.22 -29.92 -7.56
C ASP A 197 7.81 -29.88 -8.15
N TYR A 198 6.81 -30.37 -7.40
CA TYR A 198 5.41 -30.30 -7.80
C TYR A 198 4.93 -28.86 -8.05
N LEU A 199 5.30 -27.90 -7.19
CA LEU A 199 4.93 -26.49 -7.36
C LEU A 199 5.58 -25.89 -8.62
N VAL A 200 6.85 -26.19 -8.87
CA VAL A 200 7.57 -25.69 -10.05
C VAL A 200 7.00 -26.28 -11.35
N GLU A 201 6.76 -27.58 -11.39
CA GLU A 201 6.23 -28.28 -12.56
C GLU A 201 4.80 -27.85 -12.92
N ASN A 202 3.97 -27.57 -11.91
CA ASN A 202 2.55 -27.27 -12.09
C ASN A 202 2.21 -25.79 -11.94
N ALA A 203 3.21 -24.90 -11.92
CA ALA A 203 3.01 -23.47 -11.63
C ALA A 203 1.91 -22.82 -12.48
N GLN A 204 1.91 -23.07 -13.80
CA GLN A 204 0.90 -22.50 -14.70
C GLN A 204 -0.51 -23.04 -14.40
N ALA A 205 -0.67 -24.35 -14.24
CA ALA A 205 -1.95 -24.97 -13.93
C ALA A 205 -2.52 -24.46 -12.58
N VAL A 206 -1.65 -24.24 -11.59
CA VAL A 206 -2.03 -23.66 -10.30
C VAL A 206 -2.47 -22.20 -10.44
N LYS A 207 -1.74 -21.37 -11.22
CA LYS A 207 -2.14 -19.98 -11.52
C LYS A 207 -3.47 -19.91 -12.28
N ASP A 208 -3.72 -20.88 -13.16
CA ASP A 208 -4.96 -21.00 -13.92
C ASP A 208 -6.10 -21.63 -13.10
N LEU A 209 -5.88 -21.90 -11.81
CA LEU A 209 -6.84 -22.53 -10.88
C LEU A 209 -7.39 -23.86 -11.42
N GLN A 210 -6.55 -24.64 -12.10
CA GLN A 210 -6.93 -25.97 -12.55
C GLN A 210 -7.29 -26.83 -11.32
N PRO A 211 -8.51 -27.43 -11.28
CA PRO A 211 -9.04 -28.00 -10.05
C PRO A 211 -8.15 -29.06 -9.41
N GLU A 212 -7.55 -29.96 -10.20
CA GLU A 212 -6.75 -31.06 -9.66
C GLU A 212 -5.49 -30.54 -8.97
N GLU A 213 -4.80 -29.60 -9.62
CA GLU A 213 -3.55 -29.03 -9.17
C GLU A 213 -3.73 -28.12 -7.97
N ILE A 214 -4.72 -27.21 -7.98
CA ILE A 214 -4.96 -26.31 -6.86
C ILE A 214 -5.43 -27.07 -5.62
N ILE A 215 -6.28 -28.09 -5.79
CA ILE A 215 -6.71 -28.96 -4.68
C ILE A 215 -5.50 -29.72 -4.12
N GLU A 216 -4.61 -30.25 -4.96
CA GLU A 216 -3.43 -30.96 -4.48
C GLU A 216 -2.45 -30.03 -3.75
N VAL A 217 -2.23 -28.82 -4.25
CA VAL A 217 -1.41 -27.81 -3.58
C VAL A 217 -1.97 -27.46 -2.20
N ILE A 218 -3.26 -27.13 -2.11
CA ILE A 218 -3.91 -26.80 -0.83
C ILE A 218 -3.82 -28.00 0.12
N LYS A 219 -4.15 -29.21 -0.37
CA LYS A 219 -4.10 -30.44 0.44
C LYS A 219 -2.73 -30.65 1.07
N ARG A 220 -1.66 -30.56 0.28
CA ARG A 220 -0.28 -30.78 0.78
C ARG A 220 0.09 -29.75 1.83
N SER A 221 -0.23 -28.48 1.61
CA SER A 221 -0.05 -27.42 2.61
C SER A 221 -0.83 -27.68 3.90
N CYS A 222 -2.12 -28.04 3.80
CA CYS A 222 -2.95 -28.37 4.95
C CYS A 222 -2.37 -29.56 5.74
N VAL A 223 -1.86 -30.59 5.06
CA VAL A 223 -1.22 -31.76 5.72
C VAL A 223 0.08 -31.37 6.42
N ILE A 224 0.91 -30.52 5.81
CA ILE A 224 2.14 -30.02 6.44
C ILE A 224 1.80 -29.27 7.72
N LYS A 225 0.85 -28.32 7.64
CA LYS A 225 0.42 -27.55 8.80
C LYS A 225 -0.26 -28.41 9.87
N LYS A 226 -1.10 -29.38 9.45
CA LYS A 226 -1.72 -30.39 10.32
C LYS A 226 -0.66 -31.09 11.16
N ASN A 227 0.34 -31.71 10.53
CA ASN A 227 1.35 -32.51 11.22
C ASN A 227 2.10 -31.68 12.27
N ILE A 228 2.43 -30.43 11.95
CA ILE A 228 3.13 -29.54 12.88
C ILE A 228 2.24 -29.12 14.06
N VAL A 229 0.94 -28.86 13.81
CA VAL A 229 -0.02 -28.50 14.85
C VAL A 229 -0.32 -29.67 15.78
N GLU A 230 -0.40 -30.89 15.26
CA GLU A 230 -0.64 -32.09 16.07
C GLU A 230 0.53 -32.38 17.03
N GLU A 231 1.75 -32.14 16.57
CA GLU A 231 2.94 -32.28 17.40
C GLU A 231 3.06 -31.16 18.45
N ASP A 232 2.67 -29.92 18.10
CA ASP A 232 2.77 -28.76 19.00
C ASP A 232 1.63 -27.74 18.83
N GLU A 233 0.45 -28.09 19.38
CA GLU A 233 -0.76 -27.26 19.28
C GLU A 233 -0.60 -25.87 19.92
N LYS A 234 0.24 -25.74 20.97
CA LYS A 234 0.35 -24.51 21.77
C LYS A 234 1.64 -23.72 21.53
N GLU A 235 2.39 -24.06 20.49
CA GLU A 235 3.60 -23.34 20.06
C GLU A 235 4.68 -23.24 21.15
N LYS A 236 5.03 -24.38 21.75
CA LYS A 236 6.07 -24.49 22.79
C LYS A 236 7.37 -25.12 22.31
N GLY A 237 7.43 -25.62 21.08
CA GLY A 237 8.56 -26.38 20.54
C GLY A 237 8.60 -26.32 19.02
N ILE A 238 8.33 -27.46 18.34
CA ILE A 238 8.55 -27.60 16.89
C ILE A 238 7.74 -26.61 16.04
N ARG A 239 6.60 -26.10 16.52
CA ARG A 239 5.80 -25.13 15.75
C ARG A 239 6.55 -23.83 15.47
N ALA A 240 7.67 -23.57 16.14
CA ALA A 240 8.56 -22.48 15.76
C ALA A 240 8.98 -22.53 14.28
N ILE A 241 9.09 -23.73 13.68
CA ILE A 241 9.53 -23.90 12.28
C ILE A 241 8.57 -23.29 11.25
N VAL A 242 7.27 -23.15 11.55
CA VAL A 242 6.33 -22.52 10.60
C VAL A 242 6.59 -21.02 10.45
N ASN A 243 7.45 -20.44 11.29
CA ASN A 243 7.87 -19.06 11.22
C ASN A 243 9.09 -18.83 10.30
N LEU A 244 9.39 -19.77 9.40
CA LEU A 244 10.33 -19.56 8.29
C LEU A 244 9.95 -18.30 7.51
N GLY A 245 10.93 -17.42 7.31
CA GLY A 245 10.82 -16.09 6.72
C GLY A 245 10.17 -15.02 7.60
N HIS A 246 9.51 -15.39 8.70
CA HIS A 246 8.65 -14.46 9.44
C HIS A 246 9.41 -13.45 10.28
N THR A 247 10.66 -13.75 10.70
CA THR A 247 11.45 -12.80 11.51
C THR A 247 11.73 -11.52 10.72
N TYR A 248 12.16 -11.67 9.46
CA TYR A 248 12.36 -10.53 8.56
C TYR A 248 11.03 -9.97 8.05
N ALA A 249 10.08 -10.83 7.66
CA ALA A 249 8.77 -10.39 7.14
C ALA A 249 8.04 -9.45 8.11
N HIS A 250 7.92 -9.83 9.38
CA HIS A 250 7.26 -8.99 10.39
C HIS A 250 8.01 -7.68 10.64
N ALA A 251 9.34 -7.69 10.55
CA ALA A 251 10.13 -6.46 10.66
C ALA A 251 9.86 -5.54 9.46
N LEU A 252 9.84 -6.06 8.24
CA LEU A 252 9.50 -5.30 7.03
C LEU A 252 8.07 -4.74 7.10
N GLU A 253 7.09 -5.57 7.41
CA GLU A 253 5.69 -5.15 7.54
C GLU A 253 5.52 -4.06 8.61
N THR A 254 6.19 -4.20 9.76
CA THR A 254 6.12 -3.20 10.83
C THR A 254 6.84 -1.91 10.45
N ALA A 255 7.97 -2.00 9.75
CA ALA A 255 8.69 -0.84 9.24
C ALA A 255 7.80 -0.04 8.29
N THR A 256 7.10 -0.69 7.37
CA THR A 256 6.27 0.00 6.37
C THR A 256 4.85 0.32 6.85
N GLU A 257 4.57 0.22 8.16
CA GLU A 257 3.24 0.43 8.74
C GLU A 257 2.15 -0.44 8.06
N TYR A 258 2.52 -1.66 7.65
CA TYR A 258 1.67 -2.60 6.90
C TYR A 258 1.15 -2.01 5.57
N LYS A 259 1.88 -1.06 5.00
CA LYS A 259 1.63 -0.50 3.67
C LYS A 259 2.59 -1.09 2.65
N GLY A 260 2.14 -1.15 1.42
CA GLY A 260 2.90 -1.67 0.30
C GLY A 260 2.82 -3.19 0.17
N TYR A 261 3.27 -3.96 1.16
CA TYR A 261 3.42 -5.42 1.05
C TYR A 261 2.17 -6.18 1.47
N SER A 262 1.85 -7.28 0.77
CA SER A 262 1.01 -8.32 1.35
C SER A 262 1.83 -9.19 2.32
N HIS A 263 1.16 -9.91 3.21
CA HIS A 263 1.86 -10.78 4.17
C HIS A 263 2.71 -11.84 3.46
N GLY A 264 2.15 -12.54 2.48
CA GLY A 264 2.87 -13.57 1.72
C GLY A 264 4.06 -13.03 0.93
N GLU A 265 3.98 -11.79 0.44
CA GLU A 265 5.12 -11.13 -0.22
C GLU A 265 6.24 -10.82 0.79
N ALA A 266 5.88 -10.30 1.98
CA ALA A 266 6.85 -10.08 3.04
C ALA A 266 7.50 -11.40 3.50
N VAL A 267 6.72 -12.49 3.59
CA VAL A 267 7.22 -13.85 3.88
C VAL A 267 8.14 -14.35 2.79
N ALA A 268 7.84 -14.11 1.50
CA ALA A 268 8.73 -14.47 0.40
C ALA A 268 10.09 -13.77 0.50
N LYS A 269 10.08 -12.45 0.72
CA LYS A 269 11.30 -11.66 0.97
C LYS A 269 12.05 -12.16 2.21
N GLY A 270 11.32 -12.53 3.25
CA GLY A 270 11.89 -13.10 4.47
C GLY A 270 12.52 -14.48 4.27
N ILE A 271 11.94 -15.34 3.43
CA ILE A 271 12.52 -16.65 3.09
C ILE A 271 13.85 -16.44 2.37
N ILE A 272 13.93 -15.54 1.40
CA ILE A 272 15.18 -15.23 0.71
C ILE A 272 16.22 -14.65 1.68
N TYR A 273 15.79 -13.76 2.58
CA TYR A 273 16.67 -13.24 3.64
C TYR A 273 17.21 -14.35 4.55
N GLU A 274 16.38 -15.30 4.95
CA GLU A 274 16.77 -16.44 5.79
C GLU A 274 17.64 -17.46 5.03
N ILE A 275 17.47 -17.60 3.70
CA ILE A 275 18.38 -18.38 2.86
C ILE A 275 19.76 -17.71 2.77
N LEU A 276 19.83 -16.39 2.63
CA LEU A 276 21.10 -15.64 2.66
C LEU A 276 21.83 -15.83 4.00
N LEU A 277 21.10 -15.79 5.11
CA LEU A 277 21.64 -16.13 6.43
C LEU A 277 22.16 -17.58 6.49
N SER A 278 21.37 -18.54 6.01
CA SER A 278 21.79 -19.95 5.93
C SER A 278 23.06 -20.12 5.12
N GLN A 279 23.18 -19.43 4.00
CA GLN A 279 24.37 -19.48 3.15
C GLN A 279 25.59 -18.91 3.88
N LYS A 280 25.42 -17.77 4.55
CA LYS A 280 26.48 -17.12 5.34
C LYS A 280 26.98 -17.99 6.48
N LEU A 281 26.09 -18.78 7.08
CA LEU A 281 26.40 -19.73 8.15
C LEU A 281 26.89 -21.10 7.64
N GLY A 282 26.96 -21.30 6.33
CA GLY A 282 27.44 -22.55 5.72
C GLY A 282 26.44 -23.71 5.77
N TYR A 283 25.15 -23.43 5.96
CA TYR A 283 24.10 -24.46 5.92
C TYR A 283 23.66 -24.82 4.51
N VAL A 284 23.71 -23.86 3.58
CA VAL A 284 23.31 -24.07 2.18
C VAL A 284 24.33 -23.46 1.23
N GLU A 285 24.42 -24.05 0.04
CA GLU A 285 25.22 -23.52 -1.07
C GLU A 285 24.42 -22.49 -1.88
N LYS A 286 25.12 -21.77 -2.77
CA LYS A 286 24.53 -20.71 -3.59
C LYS A 286 23.34 -21.19 -4.43
N GLU A 287 23.37 -22.43 -4.92
CA GLU A 287 22.32 -23.03 -5.74
C GLU A 287 20.97 -23.10 -4.99
N PHE A 288 20.98 -23.14 -3.66
CA PHE A 288 19.76 -23.13 -2.86
C PHE A 288 19.07 -21.76 -2.86
N LEU A 289 19.84 -20.67 -2.95
CA LEU A 289 19.30 -19.33 -3.13
C LEU A 289 18.62 -19.18 -4.49
N ASP A 290 19.27 -19.67 -5.55
CA ASP A 290 18.70 -19.66 -6.90
C ASP A 290 17.40 -20.48 -6.95
N ARG A 291 17.38 -21.64 -6.28
CA ARG A 291 16.16 -22.44 -6.09
C ARG A 291 15.05 -21.63 -5.41
N GLY A 292 15.36 -20.90 -4.35
CA GLY A 292 14.43 -19.99 -3.69
C GLY A 292 13.86 -18.95 -4.63
N LYS A 293 14.70 -18.30 -5.42
CA LYS A 293 14.27 -17.26 -6.36
C LYS A 293 13.41 -17.82 -7.51
N ILE A 294 13.78 -18.99 -8.06
CA ILE A 294 13.07 -19.63 -9.17
C ILE A 294 11.61 -19.91 -8.81
N ILE A 295 11.34 -20.50 -7.64
CA ILE A 295 9.95 -20.84 -7.28
C ILE A 295 9.08 -19.61 -7.10
N PHE A 296 9.58 -18.52 -6.50
CA PHE A 296 8.81 -17.29 -6.36
C PHE A 296 8.56 -16.62 -7.72
N ASP A 297 9.54 -16.64 -8.62
CA ASP A 297 9.41 -16.13 -9.99
C ASP A 297 8.31 -16.87 -10.78
N LYS A 298 8.21 -18.20 -10.65
CA LYS A 298 7.14 -18.99 -11.29
C LYS A 298 5.72 -18.52 -10.94
N TYR A 299 5.55 -17.99 -9.73
CA TYR A 299 4.29 -17.44 -9.23
C TYR A 299 4.22 -15.91 -9.27
N GLU A 300 5.22 -15.26 -9.89
CA GLU A 300 5.31 -13.80 -10.04
C GLU A 300 5.22 -13.06 -8.69
N ILE A 301 5.90 -13.61 -7.68
CA ILE A 301 5.99 -13.05 -6.34
C ILE A 301 7.36 -12.39 -6.19
N ASP A 302 7.37 -11.09 -5.90
CA ASP A 302 8.61 -10.37 -5.61
C ASP A 302 9.19 -10.84 -4.26
N CYS A 303 10.28 -11.59 -4.32
CA CYS A 303 10.98 -12.15 -3.18
C CYS A 303 12.29 -11.44 -2.83
N GLU A 304 12.62 -10.31 -3.50
CA GLU A 304 13.91 -9.65 -3.25
C GLU A 304 13.89 -8.88 -1.92
N PRO A 305 14.80 -9.17 -0.97
CA PRO A 305 14.88 -8.43 0.29
C PRO A 305 15.15 -6.93 0.06
N VAL A 306 14.63 -6.10 0.97
CA VAL A 306 14.77 -4.64 0.92
C VAL A 306 15.68 -4.16 2.05
N LYS A 307 16.63 -3.29 1.71
CA LYS A 307 17.52 -2.65 2.69
C LYS A 307 16.72 -1.69 3.55
N ILE A 308 16.75 -1.98 4.85
CA ILE A 308 16.19 -1.13 5.91
C ILE A 308 17.37 -0.56 6.69
N GLU A 309 17.23 0.64 7.25
CA GLU A 309 18.18 1.18 8.21
C GLU A 309 18.44 0.14 9.33
N ILE A 310 19.71 -0.17 9.57
CA ILE A 310 20.11 -1.40 10.27
C ILE A 310 19.71 -1.39 11.74
N GLU A 311 19.81 -0.25 12.43
CA GLU A 311 19.40 -0.16 13.83
C GLU A 311 17.88 -0.34 13.96
N ARG A 312 17.12 0.23 13.02
CA ARG A 312 15.67 0.02 12.93
C ARG A 312 15.33 -1.45 12.67
N LEU A 313 16.00 -2.10 11.72
CA LEU A 313 15.76 -3.51 11.40
C LEU A 313 16.00 -4.41 12.62
N ILE A 314 17.16 -4.28 13.27
CA ILE A 314 17.51 -5.03 14.48
C ILE A 314 16.50 -4.77 15.61
N ALA A 315 16.12 -3.50 15.83
CA ALA A 315 15.17 -3.14 16.87
C ALA A 315 13.78 -3.75 16.63
N LEU A 316 13.36 -3.90 15.38
CA LEU A 316 12.11 -4.55 15.00
C LEU A 316 12.20 -6.07 15.16
N MET A 317 13.26 -6.69 14.66
CA MET A 317 13.50 -8.14 14.81
C MET A 317 13.58 -8.56 16.27
N LYS A 318 14.16 -7.72 17.15
CA LYS A 318 14.22 -7.97 18.61
C LYS A 318 12.84 -8.06 19.28
N LYS A 319 11.80 -7.45 18.72
CA LYS A 319 10.43 -7.51 19.25
C LYS A 319 9.71 -8.81 18.90
N ASP A 320 10.29 -9.65 18.05
CA ASP A 320 9.73 -10.95 17.74
C ASP A 320 9.59 -11.80 19.02
N LYS A 321 8.42 -12.43 19.19
CA LYS A 321 8.05 -13.23 20.36
C LYS A 321 8.98 -14.44 20.56
N LYS A 322 9.74 -14.85 19.54
CA LYS A 322 10.69 -15.96 19.59
C LYS A 322 11.99 -15.65 20.36
N ASN A 323 12.31 -14.37 20.60
CA ASN A 323 13.63 -13.99 21.11
C ASN A 323 13.78 -14.22 22.61
N THR A 324 14.93 -14.74 23.01
CA THR A 324 15.34 -14.89 24.42
C THR A 324 16.79 -14.49 24.60
N GLY A 325 17.12 -13.75 25.66
CA GLY A 325 18.52 -13.45 26.02
C GLY A 325 19.26 -12.50 25.10
N GLY A 326 18.56 -11.65 24.34
CA GLY A 326 19.17 -10.59 23.51
C GLY A 326 19.69 -11.03 22.13
N LYS A 327 19.55 -12.31 21.78
CA LYS A 327 19.81 -12.83 20.43
C LYS A 327 18.51 -12.90 19.62
N ILE A 328 18.62 -12.78 18.30
CA ILE A 328 17.49 -12.86 17.38
C ILE A 328 17.39 -14.28 16.82
N LYS A 329 16.21 -14.89 16.93
CA LYS A 329 15.97 -16.24 16.44
C LYS A 329 15.46 -16.25 15.00
N PHE A 330 16.08 -17.07 14.17
CA PHE A 330 15.64 -17.34 12.80
C PHE A 330 15.37 -18.82 12.58
N VAL A 331 14.55 -19.13 11.57
CA VAL A 331 14.28 -20.50 11.14
C VAL A 331 15.03 -20.70 9.82
N LEU A 332 16.17 -21.35 9.88
CA LEU A 332 17.12 -21.39 8.77
C LEU A 332 17.00 -22.70 7.98
N PRO A 333 16.78 -22.66 6.66
CA PRO A 333 16.88 -23.85 5.81
C PRO A 333 18.27 -24.47 5.89
N THR A 334 18.33 -25.81 5.96
CA THR A 334 19.59 -26.56 6.09
C THR A 334 20.04 -27.26 4.80
N GLY A 335 19.28 -27.08 3.71
CA GLY A 335 19.55 -27.72 2.41
C GLY A 335 19.21 -29.21 2.33
N LYS A 336 18.76 -29.83 3.43
CA LYS A 336 18.45 -31.27 3.52
C LYS A 336 16.95 -31.56 3.67
N GLY A 337 16.10 -30.69 3.14
CA GLY A 337 14.64 -30.77 3.32
C GLY A 337 14.19 -30.55 4.77
N THR A 338 15.00 -29.85 5.57
CA THR A 338 14.70 -29.50 6.97
C THR A 338 15.16 -28.09 7.30
N VAL A 339 14.62 -27.53 8.38
CA VAL A 339 15.00 -26.22 8.92
C VAL A 339 15.55 -26.35 10.35
N SER A 340 16.43 -25.43 10.75
CA SER A 340 16.94 -25.31 12.12
C SER A 340 16.51 -23.99 12.75
N VAL A 341 16.28 -23.95 14.07
CA VAL A 341 16.03 -22.70 14.78
C VAL A 341 17.34 -22.22 15.40
N GLU A 342 17.88 -21.13 14.87
CA GLU A 342 19.23 -20.65 15.21
C GLU A 342 19.20 -19.25 15.82
N ASP A 343 20.08 -19.03 16.79
CA ASP A 343 20.35 -17.69 17.33
C ASP A 343 21.39 -16.99 16.44
N VAL A 344 21.00 -15.91 15.76
CA VAL A 344 21.89 -15.16 14.86
C VAL A 344 22.38 -13.88 15.56
N SER A 345 23.69 -13.60 15.43
CA SER A 345 24.30 -12.38 15.97
C SER A 345 23.94 -11.14 15.14
N GLU A 346 23.93 -9.97 15.78
CA GLU A 346 23.70 -8.69 15.09
C GLU A 346 24.75 -8.40 14.02
N ASP A 347 25.99 -8.87 14.18
CA ASP A 347 27.07 -8.66 13.20
C ASP A 347 26.75 -9.35 11.87
N ILE A 348 26.23 -10.59 11.91
CA ILE A 348 25.82 -11.31 10.69
C ILE A 348 24.62 -10.61 10.03
N ILE A 349 23.66 -10.12 10.81
CA ILE A 349 22.51 -9.35 10.30
C ILE A 349 22.99 -8.06 9.61
N ARG A 350 23.98 -7.37 10.18
CA ARG A 350 24.61 -6.18 9.61
C ARG A 350 25.29 -6.50 8.29
N GLU A 351 26.03 -7.61 8.21
CA GLU A 351 26.67 -8.06 6.98
C GLU A 351 25.64 -8.35 5.87
N ILE A 352 24.59 -9.12 6.15
CA ILE A 352 23.53 -9.39 5.16
C ILE A 352 22.84 -8.09 4.72
N ASN A 353 22.52 -7.17 5.65
CA ASN A 353 21.89 -5.91 5.29
C ASN A 353 22.81 -4.98 4.46
N GLN A 354 24.13 -5.14 4.58
CA GLN A 354 25.09 -4.44 3.72
C GLN A 354 25.13 -5.04 2.31
N GLU A 355 25.02 -6.37 2.20
CA GLU A 355 24.96 -7.11 0.93
C GLU A 355 23.67 -6.79 0.12
N ILE A 356 22.58 -6.34 0.77
CA ILE A 356 21.40 -5.80 0.08
C ILE A 356 21.69 -4.34 -0.33
N ASP A 357 22.01 -4.11 -1.59
CA ASP A 357 22.32 -2.78 -2.14
C ASP A 357 21.39 -2.34 -3.27
N ASN A 358 20.79 -3.29 -3.99
CA ASN A 358 19.92 -3.00 -5.13
C ASN A 358 18.52 -2.53 -4.72
N ARG A 359 18.04 -2.86 -3.52
CA ARG A 359 16.68 -2.55 -3.04
C ARG A 359 16.76 -1.74 -1.77
N VAL A 360 16.20 -0.53 -1.74
CA VAL A 360 16.23 0.30 -0.52
C VAL A 360 14.91 1.00 -0.26
N ILE A 361 14.61 1.26 1.02
CA ILE A 361 13.60 2.24 1.39
C ILE A 361 14.25 3.64 1.31
N LYS A 362 13.79 4.46 0.38
CA LYS A 362 14.27 5.83 0.15
C LYS A 362 13.21 6.85 0.54
N GLY A 363 13.66 7.93 1.19
CA GLY A 363 12.84 9.06 1.59
C GLY A 363 13.31 10.33 0.92
N VAL A 364 12.41 11.04 0.23
CA VAL A 364 12.73 12.30 -0.42
C VAL A 364 11.87 13.44 0.12
N VAL A 365 12.48 14.59 0.35
CA VAL A 365 11.81 15.77 0.90
C VAL A 365 12.02 16.96 -0.01
N ASP A 366 10.91 17.54 -0.49
CA ASP A 366 10.89 18.79 -1.22
C ASP A 366 10.50 19.95 -0.28
N ILE A 367 11.41 20.92 -0.12
CA ILE A 367 11.23 22.14 0.67
C ILE A 367 10.95 23.29 -0.31
N GLY A 368 9.66 23.47 -0.61
CA GLY A 368 9.18 24.57 -1.44
C GLY A 368 8.95 25.87 -0.66
N THR A 369 8.63 26.92 -1.41
CA THR A 369 8.31 28.26 -0.89
C THR A 369 7.08 28.26 0.02
N ASN A 370 6.05 27.47 -0.30
CA ASN A 370 4.79 27.45 0.45
C ASN A 370 4.65 26.22 1.36
N SER A 371 5.19 25.08 0.96
CA SER A 371 4.96 23.79 1.61
C SER A 371 6.18 22.90 1.58
N CYS A 372 6.26 21.98 2.54
CA CYS A 372 7.24 20.90 2.57
C CYS A 372 6.53 19.56 2.35
N ARG A 373 7.09 18.73 1.48
CA ARG A 373 6.52 17.42 1.12
C ARG A 373 7.53 16.32 1.38
N LEU A 374 7.08 15.18 1.92
CA LEU A 374 7.88 13.98 2.12
C LEU A 374 7.27 12.84 1.32
N PHE A 375 8.09 12.09 0.60
CA PHE A 375 7.69 10.87 -0.09
C PHE A 375 8.61 9.73 0.31
N ILE A 376 8.03 8.61 0.75
CA ILE A 376 8.76 7.39 1.11
C ILE A 376 8.33 6.26 0.18
N SER A 377 9.31 5.59 -0.42
CA SER A 377 9.10 4.48 -1.36
C SER A 377 10.19 3.42 -1.27
N GLU A 378 9.86 2.22 -1.72
CA GLU A 378 10.85 1.23 -2.13
C GLU A 378 11.33 1.55 -3.55
N VAL A 379 12.65 1.58 -3.70
CA VAL A 379 13.30 1.80 -5.00
C VAL A 379 14.28 0.68 -5.31
N GLU A 380 14.41 0.37 -6.60
CA GLU A 380 15.52 -0.43 -7.13
C GLU A 380 16.60 0.47 -7.66
N LYS A 381 17.85 0.22 -7.29
CA LYS A 381 19.02 0.83 -7.91
C LYS A 381 19.50 -0.05 -9.06
N ASN A 382 19.49 0.50 -10.27
CA ASN A 382 20.06 -0.12 -11.46
C ASN A 382 21.14 0.82 -12.01
N GLU A 383 22.41 0.39 -11.92
CA GLU A 383 23.61 1.17 -12.25
C GLU A 383 23.67 2.50 -11.46
N ASN A 384 23.12 3.57 -12.04
CA ASN A 384 23.09 4.94 -11.50
C ASN A 384 21.68 5.57 -11.52
N LYS A 385 20.62 4.76 -11.70
CA LYS A 385 19.24 5.22 -11.68
C LYS A 385 18.43 4.44 -10.66
N TYR A 386 17.48 5.11 -10.02
CA TYR A 386 16.48 4.45 -9.20
C TYR A 386 15.21 4.24 -10.02
N SER A 387 14.55 3.11 -9.83
CA SER A 387 13.18 2.87 -10.29
C SER A 387 12.27 2.65 -9.09
N ILE A 388 11.13 3.34 -9.05
CA ILE A 388 10.16 3.18 -7.98
C ILE A 388 9.47 1.82 -8.18
N LYS A 389 9.56 0.92 -7.20
CA LYS A 389 8.73 -0.30 -7.23
C LYS A 389 7.49 -0.20 -6.38
N ARG A 390 7.57 0.57 -5.30
CA ARG A 390 6.46 0.65 -4.36
C ARG A 390 6.40 1.99 -3.68
N LYS A 391 5.26 2.68 -3.86
CA LYS A 391 4.95 3.92 -3.16
C LYS A 391 4.37 3.58 -1.79
N PHE A 392 4.95 4.09 -0.70
CA PHE A 392 4.39 3.88 0.64
C PHE A 392 3.51 5.05 1.06
N ARG A 393 4.09 6.25 1.15
CA ARG A 393 3.36 7.41 1.68
C ARG A 393 3.93 8.74 1.22
N LYS A 394 3.02 9.66 0.88
CA LYS A 394 3.30 11.09 0.71
C LYS A 394 2.73 11.87 1.90
N TYR A 395 3.47 12.85 2.40
CA TYR A 395 3.04 13.81 3.42
C TYR A 395 3.21 15.22 2.88
N LEU A 396 2.32 16.13 3.27
CA LEU A 396 2.35 17.53 2.88
C LEU A 396 2.04 18.41 4.09
N GLU A 397 2.91 19.38 4.36
CA GLU A 397 2.73 20.38 5.41
C GLU A 397 2.93 21.78 4.84
N ILE A 398 2.10 22.74 5.25
CA ILE A 398 2.17 24.13 4.79
C ILE A 398 3.03 24.92 5.78
N THR A 399 4.24 25.28 5.37
CA THR A 399 5.22 26.00 6.22
C THR A 399 5.32 27.48 5.89
N LYS A 400 4.99 27.86 4.65
CA LYS A 400 5.17 29.21 4.10
C LYS A 400 6.60 29.73 4.32
N LEU A 401 7.60 28.91 4.01
CA LEU A 401 9.00 29.26 4.19
C LEU A 401 9.37 30.58 3.48
N GLY A 402 8.83 30.79 2.28
CA GLY A 402 9.08 31.97 1.47
C GLY A 402 8.24 33.20 1.79
N GLU A 403 7.52 33.23 2.93
CA GLU A 403 6.75 34.40 3.33
C GLU A 403 7.66 35.65 3.42
N ASP A 404 7.24 36.72 2.75
CA ASP A 404 7.97 38.00 2.63
C ASP A 404 9.40 37.95 2.05
N VAL A 405 9.89 36.81 1.55
CA VAL A 405 11.26 36.72 0.99
C VAL A 405 11.45 37.67 -0.19
N ASN A 406 10.47 37.78 -1.09
CA ASN A 406 10.52 38.70 -2.23
C ASN A 406 10.59 40.18 -1.81
N LYS A 407 10.11 40.51 -0.60
CA LYS A 407 10.10 41.87 -0.06
C LYS A 407 11.36 42.17 0.76
N ASN A 408 11.81 41.19 1.54
CA ASN A 408 12.83 41.37 2.58
C ASN A 408 14.22 40.86 2.16
N GLY A 409 14.31 39.92 1.23
CA GLY A 409 15.56 39.27 0.80
C GLY A 409 16.12 38.24 1.80
N TYR A 410 15.36 37.88 2.83
CA TYR A 410 15.74 36.89 3.84
C TYR A 410 14.51 36.12 4.36
N LEU A 411 14.75 34.92 4.90
CA LEU A 411 13.75 34.06 5.54
C LEU A 411 13.41 34.56 6.95
N LEU A 412 12.13 34.69 7.28
CA LEU A 412 11.71 35.05 8.65
C LEU A 412 12.04 33.93 9.64
N ASP A 413 12.48 34.29 10.84
CA ASP A 413 12.78 33.32 11.92
C ASP A 413 11.56 32.45 12.25
N SER A 414 10.36 33.01 12.22
CA SER A 414 9.10 32.27 12.38
C SER A 414 8.92 31.20 11.31
N ALA A 415 9.23 31.51 10.05
CA ALA A 415 9.11 30.59 8.92
C ALA A 415 10.15 29.48 8.98
N ILE A 416 11.39 29.85 9.36
CA ILE A 416 12.47 28.90 9.64
C ILE A 416 12.05 27.92 10.72
N ASN A 417 11.57 28.40 11.88
CA ASN A 417 11.21 27.54 13.01
C ASN A 417 10.09 26.56 12.64
N ARG A 418 9.01 27.04 12.02
CA ARG A 418 7.91 26.18 11.54
C ARG A 418 8.42 25.09 10.58
N THR A 419 9.31 25.46 9.67
CA THR A 419 9.86 24.51 8.68
C THR A 419 10.77 23.49 9.35
N VAL A 420 11.63 23.91 10.28
CA VAL A 420 12.49 23.01 11.06
C VAL A 420 11.65 22.00 11.85
N ASP A 421 10.55 22.41 12.48
CA ASP A 421 9.68 21.51 13.23
C ASP A 421 8.98 20.47 12.32
N VAL A 422 8.56 20.88 11.12
CA VAL A 422 8.05 19.93 10.11
C VAL A 422 9.14 18.93 9.69
N LEU A 423 10.37 19.40 9.47
CA LEU A 423 11.48 18.55 9.05
C LEU A 423 11.94 17.57 10.15
N LYS A 424 11.82 17.94 11.44
CA LYS A 424 12.01 17.00 12.56
C LYS A 424 11.00 15.85 12.48
N ASN A 425 9.71 16.18 12.34
CA ASN A 425 8.65 15.18 12.19
C ASN A 425 8.89 14.29 10.96
N TYR A 426 9.34 14.86 9.83
CA TYR A 426 9.69 14.07 8.65
C TYR A 426 10.91 13.15 8.89
N SER A 427 11.92 13.60 9.65
CA SER A 427 13.04 12.75 10.06
C SER A 427 12.57 11.57 10.92
N GLU A 428 11.68 11.80 11.88
CA GLU A 428 11.08 10.76 12.72
C GLU A 428 10.26 9.76 11.91
N LYS A 429 9.45 10.23 10.94
CA LYS A 429 8.72 9.36 10.00
C LYS A 429 9.67 8.53 9.14
N MET A 430 10.70 9.14 8.56
CA MET A 430 11.69 8.37 7.78
C MET A 430 12.39 7.31 8.66
N ALA A 431 12.68 7.62 9.92
CA ALA A 431 13.25 6.66 10.87
C ALA A 431 12.26 5.53 11.24
N SER A 432 10.96 5.82 11.38
CA SER A 432 9.95 4.77 11.67
C SER A 432 9.82 3.77 10.51
N TYR A 433 9.93 4.26 9.28
CA TYR A 433 9.97 3.46 8.05
C TYR A 433 11.31 2.76 7.82
N GLY A 434 12.35 3.10 8.59
CA GLY A 434 13.70 2.57 8.38
C GLY A 434 14.30 2.97 7.04
N VAL A 435 14.05 4.21 6.61
CA VAL A 435 14.63 4.81 5.40
C VAL A 435 16.15 4.73 5.46
N ALA A 436 16.73 3.99 4.53
CA ALA A 436 18.17 3.80 4.41
C ALA A 436 18.84 4.95 3.63
N GLU A 437 18.12 5.56 2.67
CA GLU A 437 18.63 6.65 1.83
C GLU A 437 17.71 7.86 1.85
N LYS A 438 18.29 9.06 1.98
CA LYS A 438 17.55 10.31 2.14
C LYS A 438 18.01 11.33 1.10
N LEU A 439 17.07 12.01 0.46
CA LEU A 439 17.38 13.17 -0.40
C LEU A 439 16.46 14.33 -0.03
N VAL A 440 17.03 15.43 0.45
CA VAL A 440 16.26 16.62 0.82
C VAL A 440 16.68 17.77 -0.08
N CYS A 441 15.74 18.31 -0.86
CA CYS A 441 15.97 19.43 -1.75
C CYS A 441 15.23 20.68 -1.26
N ALA A 442 15.85 21.85 -1.44
CA ALA A 442 15.20 23.13 -1.20
C ALA A 442 15.25 24.02 -2.44
N THR A 443 14.14 24.69 -2.72
CA THR A 443 13.94 25.46 -3.96
C THR A 443 14.07 26.97 -3.73
N SER A 444 13.36 27.78 -4.55
CA SER A 444 13.49 29.24 -4.66
C SER A 444 13.59 29.99 -3.33
N ALA A 445 12.67 29.78 -2.38
CA ALA A 445 12.70 30.52 -1.10
C ALA A 445 14.03 30.41 -0.35
N THR A 446 14.65 29.22 -0.34
CA THR A 446 15.96 29.04 0.31
C THR A 446 17.07 29.57 -0.57
N ARG A 447 17.04 29.25 -1.87
CA ARG A 447 18.07 29.65 -2.85
C ARG A 447 18.28 31.17 -2.89
N ASP A 448 17.18 31.92 -2.88
CA ASP A 448 17.14 33.36 -3.13
C ASP A 448 17.30 34.18 -1.84
N SER A 449 17.41 33.52 -0.68
CA SER A 449 17.54 34.18 0.63
C SER A 449 18.99 34.41 1.08
N SER A 450 19.25 35.57 1.68
CA SER A 450 20.59 35.92 2.19
C SER A 450 21.01 35.14 3.44
N ASN A 451 20.05 34.67 4.26
CA ASN A 451 20.29 33.90 5.49
C ASN A 451 20.10 32.38 5.31
N ARG A 452 20.21 31.85 4.08
CA ARG A 452 20.01 30.42 3.78
C ARG A 452 20.92 29.49 4.57
N GLU A 453 22.17 29.87 4.81
CA GLU A 453 23.16 29.03 5.50
C GLU A 453 22.77 28.82 6.96
N ASP A 454 22.13 29.81 7.59
CA ASP A 454 21.62 29.68 8.96
C ASP A 454 20.43 28.72 9.02
N PHE A 455 19.53 28.79 8.02
CA PHE A 455 18.45 27.82 7.87
C PHE A 455 18.98 26.40 7.66
N ILE A 456 19.91 26.19 6.72
CA ILE A 456 20.49 24.87 6.43
C ILE A 456 21.20 24.30 7.66
N ARG A 457 22.00 25.11 8.34
CA ARG A 457 22.70 24.70 9.58
C ARG A 457 21.72 24.33 10.68
N LYS A 458 20.64 25.09 10.84
CA LYS A 458 19.60 24.82 11.83
C LYS A 458 18.88 23.51 11.55
N VAL A 459 18.51 23.25 10.29
CA VAL A 459 17.90 21.97 9.89
C VAL A 459 18.85 20.82 10.19
N LYS A 460 20.11 20.88 9.77
CA LYS A 460 21.09 19.82 10.05
C LYS A 460 21.25 19.54 11.55
N ASN A 461 21.35 20.59 12.37
CA ASN A 461 21.52 20.44 13.81
C ASN A 461 20.29 19.88 14.52
N GLU A 462 19.09 20.25 14.08
CA GLU A 462 17.86 19.96 14.80
C GLU A 462 17.09 18.74 14.28
N SER A 463 17.19 18.40 12.99
CA SER A 463 16.51 17.24 12.38
C SER A 463 17.47 16.16 11.87
N GLY A 464 18.77 16.48 11.77
CA GLY A 464 19.78 15.60 11.17
C GLY A 464 19.70 15.49 9.65
N LEU A 465 18.83 16.27 8.98
CA LEU A 465 18.67 16.24 7.54
C LEU A 465 19.64 17.20 6.84
N GLU A 466 20.27 16.73 5.76
CA GLU A 466 21.14 17.54 4.93
C GLU A 466 20.38 18.07 3.72
N ILE A 467 20.32 19.39 3.58
CA ILE A 467 19.60 20.06 2.48
C ILE A 467 20.55 20.26 1.30
N LYS A 468 20.13 19.80 0.12
CA LYS A 468 20.67 20.21 -1.18
C LYS A 468 19.82 21.37 -1.72
N CYS A 469 20.37 22.58 -1.80
CA CYS A 469 19.68 23.67 -2.49
C CYS A 469 19.87 23.50 -4.01
N ILE A 470 18.77 23.39 -4.75
CA ILE A 470 18.78 23.13 -6.19
C ILE A 470 18.53 24.39 -7.00
N THR A 471 19.13 24.44 -8.19
CA THR A 471 18.86 25.47 -9.19
C THR A 471 17.45 25.33 -9.77
N GLY A 472 16.93 26.39 -10.40
CA GLY A 472 15.64 26.31 -11.09
C GLY A 472 15.64 25.26 -12.22
N ASP A 473 16.76 25.13 -12.93
CA ASP A 473 16.91 24.15 -14.00
C ASP A 473 16.92 22.70 -13.45
N GLU A 474 17.58 22.45 -12.32
CA GLU A 474 17.53 21.15 -11.62
C GLU A 474 16.12 20.83 -11.12
N GLU A 475 15.42 21.79 -10.52
CA GLU A 475 14.04 21.65 -10.03
C GLU A 475 13.10 21.25 -11.16
N ALA A 476 13.16 21.99 -12.27
CA ALA A 476 12.37 21.72 -13.46
C ALA A 476 12.74 20.37 -14.11
N SER A 477 14.03 20.02 -14.18
CA SER A 477 14.47 18.73 -14.70
C SER A 477 13.96 17.55 -13.87
N LEU A 478 13.96 17.66 -12.54
CA LEU A 478 13.40 16.65 -11.64
C LEU A 478 11.88 16.53 -11.80
N SER A 479 11.15 17.65 -11.84
CA SER A 479 9.71 17.65 -12.10
C SER A 479 9.36 16.99 -13.43
N PHE A 480 10.11 17.32 -14.49
CA PHE A 480 9.95 16.72 -15.80
C PHE A 480 10.17 15.21 -15.77
N LYS A 481 11.30 14.77 -15.16
CA LYS A 481 11.63 13.36 -15.03
C LYS A 481 10.51 12.58 -14.37
N GLY A 482 10.08 13.01 -13.17
CA GLY A 482 9.03 12.30 -12.43
C GLY A 482 7.70 12.22 -13.17
N ALA A 483 7.29 13.30 -13.83
CA ALA A 483 6.03 13.33 -14.57
C ALA A 483 6.07 12.55 -15.90
N SER A 484 7.27 12.34 -16.46
CA SER A 484 7.47 11.69 -17.76
C SER A 484 7.69 10.17 -17.70
N ASP A 485 7.85 9.58 -16.51
CA ASP A 485 8.30 8.17 -16.43
C ASP A 485 7.29 7.19 -17.06
N ASP A 486 6.00 7.50 -16.96
CA ASP A 486 4.92 6.67 -17.52
C ASP A 486 4.50 7.07 -18.95
N ILE A 487 5.23 8.01 -19.58
CA ILE A 487 4.86 8.60 -20.87
C ILE A 487 5.97 8.37 -21.90
N GLU A 488 5.62 7.74 -23.02
CA GLU A 488 6.51 7.60 -24.17
C GLU A 488 6.31 8.74 -25.18
N GLY A 489 7.41 9.33 -25.65
CA GLY A 489 7.40 10.36 -26.69
C GLY A 489 7.95 11.71 -26.23
N GLU A 490 7.78 12.71 -27.09
CA GLU A 490 8.06 14.11 -26.74
C GLU A 490 6.86 14.66 -25.96
N LEU A 491 7.11 15.32 -24.82
CA LEU A 491 6.08 15.91 -23.98
C LEU A 491 6.33 17.40 -23.78
N LEU A 492 5.27 18.14 -23.52
CA LEU A 492 5.30 19.49 -22.96
C LEU A 492 4.59 19.44 -21.63
N LEU A 493 5.36 19.50 -20.56
CA LEU A 493 4.84 19.57 -19.19
C LEU A 493 4.50 21.01 -18.82
N ILE A 494 3.33 21.17 -18.21
CA ILE A 494 2.84 22.43 -17.66
C ILE A 494 2.55 22.26 -16.16
N ASP A 495 3.21 23.07 -15.33
CA ASP A 495 2.88 23.22 -13.91
C ASP A 495 2.25 24.60 -13.67
N ILE A 496 0.98 24.65 -13.29
CA ILE A 496 0.28 25.90 -12.99
C ILE A 496 0.34 26.17 -11.49
N GLY A 497 1.36 26.92 -11.09
CA GLY A 497 1.57 27.40 -9.74
C GLY A 497 0.71 28.61 -9.35
N GLY A 498 0.96 29.13 -8.15
CA GLY A 498 0.29 30.34 -7.66
C GLY A 498 0.84 31.62 -8.27
N GLY A 499 2.16 31.73 -8.39
CA GLY A 499 2.85 32.93 -8.90
C GLY A 499 3.24 32.85 -10.38
N SER A 500 3.64 31.66 -10.84
CA SER A 500 4.14 31.38 -12.18
C SER A 500 3.51 30.10 -12.74
N THR A 501 3.77 29.86 -14.03
CA THR A 501 3.48 28.62 -14.73
C THR A 501 4.71 28.16 -15.50
N GLU A 502 5.19 26.96 -15.24
CA GLU A 502 6.38 26.39 -15.87
C GLU A 502 6.00 25.57 -17.11
N PHE A 503 6.77 25.75 -18.18
CA PHE A 503 6.68 25.01 -19.44
C PHE A 503 7.98 24.25 -19.64
N ILE A 504 7.91 22.93 -19.80
CA ILE A 504 9.09 22.10 -20.02
C ILE A 504 8.80 21.13 -21.17
N ASN A 505 9.45 21.34 -22.32
CA ASN A 505 9.32 20.45 -23.47
C ASN A 505 10.59 19.64 -23.68
N GLY A 506 10.43 18.33 -23.86
CA GLY A 506 11.53 17.39 -24.02
C GLY A 506 11.06 15.95 -24.17
N SER A 507 12.03 15.04 -24.20
CA SER A 507 11.83 13.59 -24.08
C SER A 507 12.54 13.08 -22.81
N LYS A 508 12.30 11.81 -22.42
CA LYS A 508 12.81 11.22 -21.16
C LYS A 508 14.28 11.53 -20.79
N ASN A 509 15.16 11.75 -21.75
CA ASN A 509 16.58 12.04 -21.49
C ASN A 509 17.06 13.41 -22.04
N ASP A 510 16.19 14.22 -22.65
CA ASP A 510 16.62 15.47 -23.30
C ASP A 510 15.55 16.56 -23.18
N ILE A 511 15.91 17.67 -22.52
CA ILE A 511 15.03 18.84 -22.35
C ILE A 511 15.40 19.86 -23.42
N ASN A 512 14.49 20.09 -24.36
CA ASN A 512 14.69 20.98 -25.50
C ASN A 512 14.30 22.43 -25.20
N PHE A 513 13.37 22.62 -24.26
CA PHE A 513 12.85 23.93 -23.89
C PHE A 513 12.40 23.91 -22.43
N MET A 514 12.79 24.94 -21.69
CA MET A 514 12.37 25.15 -20.31
C MET A 514 12.16 26.63 -20.07
N LYS A 515 10.98 27.00 -19.57
CA LYS A 515 10.69 28.38 -19.22
C LYS A 515 9.61 28.51 -18.16
N SER A 516 9.82 29.38 -17.18
CA SER A 516 8.78 29.83 -16.25
C SER A 516 8.16 31.13 -16.75
N PHE A 517 6.84 31.16 -16.85
CA PHE A 517 6.06 32.32 -17.21
C PHE A 517 5.36 32.89 -15.98
N ASP A 518 5.33 34.20 -15.90
CA ASP A 518 4.87 34.97 -14.75
C ASP A 518 3.33 35.03 -14.62
N ILE A 519 2.61 33.91 -14.83
CA ILE A 519 1.14 33.82 -15.03
C ILE A 519 0.39 32.87 -14.07
N GLY A 520 0.78 32.76 -12.80
CA GLY A 520 0.14 31.81 -11.87
C GLY A 520 -1.28 32.18 -11.42
N ALA A 521 -1.99 31.20 -10.84
CA ALA A 521 -3.40 31.31 -10.44
C ALA A 521 -3.67 32.41 -9.40
N VAL A 522 -2.82 32.52 -8.37
CA VAL A 522 -2.93 33.57 -7.35
C VAL A 522 -2.70 34.94 -7.99
N ARG A 523 -1.67 35.06 -8.82
CA ARG A 523 -1.31 36.33 -9.49
C ARG A 523 -2.41 36.83 -10.41
N VAL A 524 -3.03 35.94 -11.20
CA VAL A 524 -4.15 36.30 -12.07
C VAL A 524 -5.37 36.69 -11.23
N THR A 525 -5.68 35.94 -10.17
CA THR A 525 -6.77 36.28 -9.24
C THR A 525 -6.58 37.67 -8.62
N GLU A 526 -5.40 37.95 -8.05
CA GLU A 526 -5.10 39.25 -7.42
C GLU A 526 -5.09 40.41 -8.40
N LYS A 527 -4.74 40.17 -9.67
CA LYS A 527 -4.63 41.21 -10.69
C LYS A 527 -5.94 41.54 -11.39
N PHE A 528 -6.79 40.54 -11.65
CA PHE A 528 -7.96 40.70 -12.51
C PHE A 528 -9.28 40.29 -11.84
N PHE A 529 -9.27 39.42 -10.83
CA PHE A 529 -10.48 38.88 -10.20
C PHE A 529 -10.61 39.30 -8.73
N VAL A 530 -10.23 40.55 -8.44
CA VAL A 530 -10.32 41.15 -7.10
C VAL A 530 -11.77 41.09 -6.59
N ASN A 531 -11.96 40.71 -5.33
CA ASN A 531 -13.26 40.54 -4.69
C ASN A 531 -14.20 39.56 -5.44
N ASP A 532 -13.64 38.51 -6.04
CA ASP A 532 -14.39 37.48 -6.78
C ASP A 532 -15.16 38.02 -8.01
N ASN A 533 -14.68 39.12 -8.60
CA ASN A 533 -15.31 39.74 -9.76
C ASN A 533 -14.83 39.14 -11.10
N HIS A 534 -15.65 38.25 -11.66
CA HIS A 534 -15.40 37.54 -12.92
C HIS A 534 -16.26 38.04 -14.08
N CYS A 535 -16.46 39.37 -14.22
CA CYS A 535 -17.18 39.92 -15.36
C CYS A 535 -16.45 39.64 -16.69
N GLU A 536 -17.18 39.69 -17.81
CA GLU A 536 -16.62 39.44 -19.14
C GLU A 536 -15.41 40.34 -19.47
N GLU A 537 -15.44 41.59 -19.00
CA GLU A 537 -14.33 42.54 -19.17
C GLU A 537 -13.06 42.08 -18.45
N ASN A 538 -13.17 41.68 -17.18
CA ASN A 538 -12.04 41.18 -16.39
C ASN A 538 -11.46 39.89 -16.97
N ILE A 539 -12.33 38.96 -17.40
CA ILE A 539 -11.91 37.71 -18.04
C ILE A 539 -11.13 38.01 -19.34
N LYS A 540 -11.63 38.94 -20.16
CA LYS A 540 -10.97 39.33 -21.41
C LYS A 540 -9.62 40.03 -21.17
N LEU A 541 -9.53 40.88 -20.16
CA LEU A 541 -8.27 41.52 -19.76
C LEU A 541 -7.24 40.49 -19.27
N ALA A 542 -7.69 39.54 -18.45
CA ALA A 542 -6.86 38.43 -17.97
C ALA A 542 -6.39 37.56 -19.14
N GLU A 543 -7.27 37.19 -20.07
CA GLU A 543 -6.92 36.41 -21.27
C GLU A 543 -5.85 37.10 -22.11
N GLN A 544 -6.07 38.37 -22.45
CA GLN A 544 -5.12 39.15 -23.25
C GLN A 544 -3.76 39.24 -22.55
N TRP A 545 -3.76 39.45 -21.24
CA TRP A 545 -2.53 39.51 -20.47
C TRP A 545 -1.82 38.16 -20.44
N VAL A 546 -2.50 37.06 -20.10
CA VAL A 546 -1.90 35.71 -20.08
C VAL A 546 -1.34 35.34 -21.46
N LYS A 547 -2.15 35.45 -22.53
CA LYS A 547 -1.71 35.15 -23.91
C LYS A 547 -0.53 36.03 -24.36
N SER A 548 -0.42 37.26 -23.86
CA SER A 548 0.75 38.11 -24.13
C SER A 548 2.04 37.60 -23.48
N GLN A 549 1.95 37.01 -22.28
CA GLN A 549 3.11 36.49 -21.56
C GLN A 549 3.63 35.20 -22.19
N ILE A 550 2.74 34.33 -22.67
CA ILE A 550 3.09 33.04 -23.30
C ILE A 550 3.20 33.12 -24.83
N LYS A 551 3.31 34.32 -25.40
CA LYS A 551 3.31 34.51 -26.87
C LYS A 551 4.38 33.71 -27.58
N GLU A 552 5.55 33.58 -26.96
CA GLU A 552 6.68 32.80 -27.47
C GLU A 552 6.48 31.28 -27.36
N ALA A 553 5.65 30.81 -26.41
CA ALA A 553 5.27 29.41 -26.32
C ALA A 553 4.37 28.99 -27.50
N LYS A 554 3.77 29.94 -28.23
CA LYS A 554 2.96 29.65 -29.42
C LYS A 554 3.75 28.89 -30.48
N ASP A 555 5.05 29.11 -30.63
CA ASP A 555 5.84 28.35 -31.60
C ASP A 555 5.98 26.87 -31.25
N LEU A 556 5.72 26.49 -29.98
CA LEU A 556 5.65 25.09 -29.58
C LEU A 556 4.44 24.39 -30.23
N SER A 557 3.33 25.07 -30.52
CA SER A 557 2.11 24.44 -31.08
C SER A 557 2.35 23.67 -32.39
N LYS A 558 3.40 24.06 -33.13
CA LYS A 558 3.83 23.43 -34.39
C LYS A 558 4.60 22.13 -34.20
N ARG A 559 5.01 21.81 -32.97
CA ARG A 559 5.71 20.57 -32.63
C ARG A 559 4.71 19.47 -32.32
N ASP A 560 5.15 18.23 -32.51
CA ASP A 560 4.40 17.06 -32.08
C ASP A 560 4.81 16.71 -30.65
N PHE A 561 3.87 16.77 -29.71
CA PHE A 561 4.12 16.47 -28.31
C PHE A 561 2.81 16.14 -27.58
N ILE A 562 2.93 15.36 -26.51
CA ILE A 562 1.87 15.10 -25.56
C ILE A 562 1.86 16.25 -24.53
N LEU A 563 0.72 16.95 -24.41
CA LEU A 563 0.55 17.98 -23.39
C LEU A 563 0.28 17.32 -22.04
N VAL A 564 1.13 17.57 -21.06
CA VAL A 564 1.04 16.96 -19.72
C VAL A 564 0.86 18.05 -18.68
N GLY A 565 -0.16 17.92 -17.85
CA GLY A 565 -0.44 18.82 -16.74
C GLY A 565 -0.10 18.17 -15.41
N VAL A 566 0.68 18.85 -14.58
CA VAL A 566 0.99 18.41 -13.23
C VAL A 566 0.43 19.36 -12.18
N ALA A 567 0.58 18.96 -10.92
CA ALA A 567 0.21 19.72 -9.74
C ALA A 567 -1.29 20.03 -9.64
N GLY A 568 -1.65 20.72 -8.56
CA GLY A 568 -3.02 20.65 -8.09
C GLY A 568 -4.06 21.36 -8.95
N THR A 569 -3.69 22.27 -9.86
CA THR A 569 -4.69 22.95 -10.72
C THR A 569 -5.32 21.95 -11.68
N VAL A 570 -4.50 21.15 -12.35
CA VAL A 570 -4.96 20.17 -13.34
C VAL A 570 -5.64 18.99 -12.63
N THR A 571 -5.05 18.48 -11.54
CA THR A 571 -5.64 17.37 -10.78
C THR A 571 -6.98 17.75 -10.14
N THR A 572 -7.14 18.99 -9.65
CA THR A 572 -8.44 19.47 -9.14
C THR A 572 -9.52 19.50 -10.22
N ASN A 573 -9.17 19.78 -11.48
CA ASN A 573 -10.15 19.76 -12.56
C ASN A 573 -10.66 18.34 -12.85
N VAL A 574 -9.80 17.33 -12.72
CA VAL A 574 -10.20 15.91 -12.81
C VAL A 574 -11.13 15.54 -11.65
N THR A 575 -10.71 15.81 -10.40
CA THR A 575 -11.49 15.40 -9.22
C THR A 575 -12.87 16.07 -9.15
N VAL A 576 -12.98 17.33 -9.59
CA VAL A 576 -14.27 18.03 -9.68
C VAL A 576 -15.15 17.45 -10.76
N TYR A 577 -14.59 17.18 -11.94
CA TYR A 577 -15.33 16.61 -13.06
C TYR A 577 -15.89 15.22 -12.72
N GLU A 578 -15.05 14.36 -12.15
CA GLU A 578 -15.39 13.02 -11.66
C GLU A 578 -16.20 13.03 -10.36
N LYS A 579 -16.45 14.20 -9.76
CA LYS A 579 -17.20 14.39 -8.51
C LYS A 579 -16.67 13.54 -7.35
N MET A 580 -15.35 13.38 -7.29
CA MET A 580 -14.67 12.53 -6.31
C MET A 580 -14.95 13.01 -4.87
N VAL A 581 -15.42 12.09 -4.02
CA VAL A 581 -15.62 12.33 -2.58
C VAL A 581 -14.29 12.19 -1.85
N ASP A 582 -13.58 11.10 -2.14
CA ASP A 582 -12.24 10.82 -1.66
C ASP A 582 -11.26 10.93 -2.82
N TYR A 583 -10.09 11.51 -2.56
CA TYR A 583 -9.05 11.66 -3.57
C TYR A 583 -8.44 10.31 -3.90
N ASP A 584 -8.47 9.93 -5.18
CA ASP A 584 -7.93 8.67 -5.68
C ASP A 584 -6.82 8.97 -6.70
N PRO A 585 -5.53 8.91 -6.32
CA PRO A 585 -4.42 9.22 -7.19
C PRO A 585 -4.37 8.33 -8.44
N GLU A 586 -4.79 7.06 -8.33
CA GLU A 586 -4.75 6.11 -9.45
C GLU A 586 -5.78 6.48 -10.53
N LYS A 587 -6.91 7.08 -10.15
CA LYS A 587 -7.91 7.59 -11.10
C LYS A 587 -7.53 8.94 -11.71
N VAL A 588 -6.70 9.71 -11.03
CA VAL A 588 -6.27 11.04 -11.50
C VAL A 588 -5.05 10.94 -12.41
N HIS A 589 -4.11 10.06 -12.07
CA HIS A 589 -2.92 9.83 -12.88
C HIS A 589 -3.28 9.23 -14.24
N MET A 590 -2.67 9.74 -15.30
CA MET A 590 -2.94 9.40 -16.70
C MET A 590 -4.38 9.68 -17.14
N TYR A 591 -5.13 10.51 -16.41
CA TYR A 591 -6.45 10.96 -16.84
C TYR A 591 -6.32 11.89 -18.03
N ASN A 592 -7.10 11.66 -19.09
CA ASN A 592 -7.13 12.54 -20.26
C ASN A 592 -8.19 13.62 -20.09
N LEU A 593 -7.79 14.83 -19.68
CA LEU A 593 -8.68 15.94 -19.42
C LEU A 593 -8.89 16.76 -20.71
N THR A 594 -10.14 16.82 -21.18
CA THR A 594 -10.47 17.53 -22.43
C THR A 594 -10.81 19.00 -22.18
N MET A 595 -10.70 19.82 -23.22
CA MET A 595 -11.15 21.21 -23.24
C MET A 595 -12.61 21.34 -22.80
N ALA A 596 -13.48 20.42 -23.23
CA ALA A 596 -14.87 20.38 -22.81
C ALA A 596 -15.03 20.18 -21.29
N ASN A 597 -14.23 19.31 -20.67
CA ASN A 597 -14.23 19.12 -19.22
C ASN A 597 -13.80 20.41 -18.49
N VAL A 598 -12.73 21.05 -18.99
CA VAL A 598 -12.22 22.33 -18.45
C VAL A 598 -13.29 23.42 -18.53
N GLU A 599 -13.99 23.55 -19.66
CA GLU A 599 -15.07 24.52 -19.85
C GLU A 599 -16.30 24.25 -18.99
N GLU A 600 -16.65 22.98 -18.77
CA GLU A 600 -17.73 22.59 -17.86
C GLU A 600 -17.42 23.00 -16.42
N ASN A 601 -16.19 22.74 -15.97
CA ASN A 601 -15.72 23.17 -14.65
C ASN A 601 -15.75 24.71 -14.52
N ILE A 602 -15.31 25.47 -15.53
CA ILE A 602 -15.40 26.95 -15.52
C ILE A 602 -16.86 27.40 -15.33
N LYS A 603 -17.80 26.83 -16.10
CA LYS A 603 -19.24 27.14 -15.96
C LYS A 603 -19.75 26.83 -14.56
N LEU A 604 -19.36 25.69 -14.00
CA LEU A 604 -19.71 25.30 -12.63
C LEU A 604 -19.15 26.31 -11.61
N TYR A 605 -17.88 26.70 -11.72
CA TYR A 605 -17.25 27.64 -10.78
C TYR A 605 -17.87 29.03 -10.85
N LEU A 606 -18.11 29.57 -12.05
CA LEU A 606 -18.73 30.88 -12.24
C LEU A 606 -20.20 30.93 -11.79
N SER A 607 -20.88 29.78 -11.76
CA SER A 607 -22.27 29.70 -11.27
C SER A 607 -22.42 29.80 -9.75
N LYS A 608 -21.30 29.88 -9.01
CA LYS A 608 -21.25 29.78 -7.55
C LYS A 608 -20.42 30.89 -6.94
N ASN A 609 -20.88 31.43 -5.81
CA ASN A 609 -20.03 32.28 -4.99
C ASN A 609 -18.95 31.45 -4.24
N ILE A 610 -17.99 32.13 -3.63
CA ILE A 610 -16.88 31.51 -2.91
C ILE A 610 -17.30 30.45 -1.86
N GLU A 611 -18.35 30.69 -1.07
CA GLU A 611 -18.81 29.77 -0.02
C GLU A 611 -19.50 28.53 -0.60
N GLU A 612 -20.14 28.68 -1.75
CA GLU A 612 -20.71 27.57 -2.50
C GLU A 612 -19.62 26.75 -3.20
N ARG A 613 -18.58 27.41 -3.73
CA ARG A 613 -17.43 26.71 -4.34
C ARG A 613 -16.70 25.84 -3.34
N LYS A 614 -16.54 26.28 -2.09
CA LYS A 614 -15.96 25.46 -1.00
C LYS A 614 -16.68 24.13 -0.74
N LYS A 615 -17.90 23.96 -1.24
CA LYS A 615 -18.73 22.76 -1.08
C LYS A 615 -18.80 21.89 -2.35
N ILE A 616 -18.12 22.28 -3.43
CA ILE A 616 -18.07 21.47 -4.65
C ILE A 616 -17.30 20.18 -4.35
N LYS A 617 -17.89 19.03 -4.70
CA LYS A 617 -17.21 17.72 -4.57
C LYS A 617 -15.96 17.71 -5.44
N GLY A 618 -14.85 17.19 -4.91
CA GLY A 618 -13.56 17.17 -5.58
C GLY A 618 -12.77 18.48 -5.54
N LEU A 619 -13.35 19.61 -5.10
CA LEU A 619 -12.63 20.90 -4.97
C LEU A 619 -12.13 21.10 -3.53
N PRO A 620 -10.81 21.13 -3.28
CA PRO A 620 -10.30 21.47 -1.95
C PRO A 620 -10.78 22.88 -1.52
N PRO A 621 -11.38 23.05 -0.33
CA PRO A 621 -11.95 24.34 0.07
C PRO A 621 -10.96 25.51 0.03
N LYS A 622 -9.68 25.25 0.31
CA LYS A 622 -8.59 26.24 0.26
C LYS A 622 -8.28 26.76 -1.16
N ARG A 623 -8.74 26.06 -2.21
CA ARG A 623 -8.52 26.44 -3.61
C ARG A 623 -9.68 27.24 -4.21
N ALA A 624 -10.81 27.36 -3.51
CA ALA A 624 -12.03 27.99 -4.03
C ALA A 624 -11.86 29.46 -4.50
N GLU A 625 -10.86 30.17 -3.97
CA GLU A 625 -10.52 31.56 -4.33
C GLU A 625 -9.76 31.68 -5.64
N VAL A 626 -8.91 30.69 -5.95
CA VAL A 626 -7.93 30.78 -7.05
C VAL A 626 -8.21 29.80 -8.19
N ILE A 627 -9.12 28.84 -7.99
CA ILE A 627 -9.39 27.78 -8.97
C ILE A 627 -9.91 28.33 -10.30
N ILE A 628 -10.72 29.39 -10.30
CA ILE A 628 -11.24 30.00 -11.54
C ILE A 628 -10.09 30.52 -12.41
N ALA A 629 -9.15 31.27 -11.81
CA ALA A 629 -7.98 31.76 -12.53
C ALA A 629 -7.11 30.60 -13.02
N GLY A 630 -6.85 29.60 -12.17
CA GLY A 630 -6.07 28.41 -12.55
C GLY A 630 -6.68 27.66 -13.73
N THR A 631 -8.00 27.44 -13.74
CA THR A 631 -8.69 26.75 -14.83
C THR A 631 -8.76 27.60 -16.11
N PHE A 632 -8.88 28.93 -16.00
CA PHE A 632 -8.75 29.81 -17.17
C PHE A 632 -7.35 29.81 -17.76
N ILE A 633 -6.30 29.85 -16.93
CA ILE A 633 -4.91 29.71 -17.39
C ILE A 633 -4.74 28.40 -18.16
N LEU A 634 -5.23 27.28 -17.61
CA LEU A 634 -5.21 25.98 -18.28
C LEU A 634 -5.89 26.04 -19.66
N LYS A 635 -7.12 26.58 -19.72
CA LYS A 635 -7.87 26.77 -20.98
C LYS A 635 -7.08 27.57 -22.00
N TRP A 636 -6.54 28.73 -21.60
CA TRP A 636 -5.81 29.61 -22.53
C TRP A 636 -4.48 29.02 -22.99
N ILE A 637 -3.83 28.20 -22.16
CA ILE A 637 -2.64 27.44 -22.56
C ILE A 637 -3.01 26.40 -23.61
N MET A 638 -4.04 25.59 -23.37
CA MET A 638 -4.53 24.59 -24.33
C MET A 638 -4.93 25.23 -25.68
N GLU A 639 -5.64 26.36 -25.65
CA GLU A 639 -5.96 27.15 -26.85
C GLU A 639 -4.72 27.68 -27.58
N THR A 640 -3.73 28.20 -26.83
CA THR A 640 -2.51 28.78 -27.42
C THR A 640 -1.65 27.70 -28.06
N LEU A 641 -1.67 26.49 -27.51
CA LEU A 641 -0.93 25.33 -28.00
C LEU A 641 -1.69 24.51 -29.03
N GLU A 642 -2.94 24.87 -29.34
CA GLU A 642 -3.81 24.13 -30.28
C GLU A 642 -3.93 22.65 -29.86
N ARG A 643 -4.32 22.42 -28.60
CA ARG A 643 -4.56 21.09 -28.02
C ARG A 643 -5.95 21.04 -27.39
N ASP A 644 -6.72 20.01 -27.74
CA ASP A 644 -8.06 19.78 -27.19
C ASP A 644 -8.04 18.94 -25.90
N GLU A 645 -6.88 18.38 -25.56
CA GLU A 645 -6.72 17.50 -24.40
C GLU A 645 -5.35 17.69 -23.72
N ILE A 646 -5.32 17.39 -22.43
CA ILE A 646 -4.13 17.39 -21.58
C ILE A 646 -4.14 16.14 -20.70
N LEU A 647 -3.03 15.41 -20.71
CA LEU A 647 -2.84 14.25 -19.86
C LEU A 647 -2.45 14.72 -18.44
N VAL A 648 -3.12 14.21 -17.42
CA VAL A 648 -2.88 14.63 -16.03
C VAL A 648 -1.94 13.64 -15.34
N SER A 649 -0.88 14.13 -14.69
CA SER A 649 0.05 13.28 -13.94
C SER A 649 0.09 13.63 -12.45
N GLU A 650 -0.07 12.62 -11.60
CA GLU A 650 0.17 12.69 -10.15
C GLU A 650 1.66 12.64 -9.76
N ASN A 651 2.53 12.31 -10.71
CA ASN A 651 3.95 12.27 -10.49
C ASN A 651 4.53 13.67 -10.71
N ASP A 652 5.42 14.09 -9.81
CA ASP A 652 6.03 15.41 -9.86
C ASP A 652 7.51 15.36 -9.46
N ILE A 653 8.05 16.48 -8.96
CA ILE A 653 9.41 16.57 -8.45
C ILE A 653 9.76 15.46 -7.45
N LEU A 654 8.81 14.99 -6.62
CA LEU A 654 9.07 13.95 -5.63
C LEU A 654 9.41 12.63 -6.30
N GLU A 655 8.71 12.24 -7.37
CA GLU A 655 9.07 11.08 -8.19
C GLU A 655 10.43 11.28 -8.85
N GLY A 656 10.68 12.44 -9.45
CA GLY A 656 11.98 12.74 -10.07
C GLY A 656 13.15 12.65 -9.09
N MET A 657 12.97 13.16 -7.87
CA MET A 657 13.91 13.04 -6.75
C MET A 657 14.07 11.60 -6.27
N MET A 658 12.98 10.84 -6.22
CA MET A 658 13.01 9.43 -5.81
C MET A 658 13.85 8.61 -6.80
N GLU A 659 13.76 8.92 -8.08
CA GLU A 659 14.47 8.26 -9.17
C GLU A 659 15.91 8.77 -9.39
N SER A 660 16.28 9.90 -8.78
CA SER A 660 17.59 10.57 -8.95
C SER A 660 18.68 10.05 -8.02
#